data_AF-A0A2E6U7G3-F1
#
_entry.id   AF-A0A2E6U7G3-F1
#
_cell.length_a   1.000
_cell.length_b   1.000
_cell.length_c   1.000
_cell.angle_alpha   90.00
_cell.angle_beta   90.00
_cell.angle_gamma   90.00
#
_symmetry.space_group_name_H-M   'P 1'
#
loop_
_entity.id
_entity.type
_entity.pdbx_description
1 polymer ?
#
loop_
_entity_poly.entity_id
_entity_poly.type
_entity_poly.pdbx_seq_one_letter_code
_entity_poly.pdbx_strand_id
1 'polypeptide(L)'
;MTQTQNGAQQQQQQQTDEVEEGRAAAIAQALLIVLALGMGGAGLVLPLDSGDPAEPISMLIVTEDATEGCPGNGVLLTYGADDNQDGTLEAAETDGSTTICDGARGANGAPGTSGASVRMTTSTVPSGETCPEGGLAYAWGLDLDANGTLDANEVLETSFLCHGTEGAGGASGQPGLDGSNGSDGEDGQRGATALISSEQPNPGVCPVGLLLHIGLDDGLDGVAEDGLLQPGEIDETVRICAADLRSGPLSDLSQGTANSLTTGCDAMAHVGDDLFVAMTDGTAGCELHRLASGWHAPTLVADLNPTGDAQPGLHLGLTGVNDDGILLFDATGANGHRGLWAVNTTTLEATPLITDGAGATVDGSSMLIPWLNGHVLTRPGGVGLPWWTDGTVEGTMTLDLHPAIVDGPALQSWANGMLRIGIDLGLSDRYGLWLDAEDGSSDVEPVLIQPNGTVQHFDVWATGSSSPASGIAVHSGIVVVGTTPEGRQLIHLDPAQPPRQVTHLVRSGSGQAPAFVGTAFGLVTLGETVIFDAVLDGADASLWAWNTSSDEVLRLSTTMVNPGGDMPPIEHQGRLWFSCVIVANGSEPCSTDGTEGGTQMHELASGWTGSLPRAAAPFLDGIAVLADVGTGFALHHVDLNGTQPLHDPHPSGDADAGRYGGLLVDDDRVVFVAHDGSSGHELHGWSHGAMTQSWLIWP
;
A
#
# COMPACT_ATOMS: atom_id res chain seq x y z
N MET A 1 -38.50 -37.58 -56.44
CA MET A 1 -38.23 -36.96 -55.13
C MET A 1 -37.10 -35.96 -55.36
N THR A 2 -37.23 -34.79 -56.00
CA THR A 2 -38.13 -33.63 -55.80
C THR A 2 -38.25 -33.24 -54.32
N GLN A 3 -37.94 -32.03 -53.84
CA GLN A 3 -37.46 -30.76 -54.43
C GLN A 3 -36.99 -29.82 -53.28
N THR A 4 -35.89 -29.08 -53.54
CA THR A 4 -35.49 -27.67 -53.23
C THR A 4 -35.97 -26.82 -52.04
N GLN A 5 -34.99 -26.03 -51.56
CA GLN A 5 -35.00 -24.76 -50.80
C GLN A 5 -36.19 -23.81 -51.03
N ASN A 6 -36.61 -23.09 -49.98
CA ASN A 6 -36.60 -21.60 -49.89
C ASN A 6 -37.47 -21.11 -48.74
N GLY A 7 -36.89 -20.33 -47.83
CA GLY A 7 -37.61 -19.52 -46.84
C GLY A 7 -37.25 -18.06 -47.03
N ALA A 8 -38.16 -17.29 -47.62
CA ALA A 8 -38.22 -15.84 -47.49
C ALA A 8 -39.56 -15.34 -48.04
N GLN A 9 -40.24 -14.54 -47.22
CA GLN A 9 -41.07 -13.40 -47.61
C GLN A 9 -42.24 -13.65 -48.58
N GLN A 10 -43.47 -13.61 -48.05
CA GLN A 10 -44.57 -12.76 -48.53
C GLN A 10 -45.87 -13.19 -47.85
N GLN A 11 -46.29 -12.40 -46.85
CA GLN A 11 -47.70 -12.14 -46.54
C GLN A 11 -47.78 -10.97 -45.53
N GLN A 12 -47.39 -9.79 -46.03
CA GLN A 12 -48.00 -8.54 -45.59
C GLN A 12 -49.36 -8.42 -46.30
N GLN A 13 -50.36 -7.91 -45.58
CA GLN A 13 -51.71 -7.54 -46.03
C GLN A 13 -52.78 -8.65 -46.03
N GLN A 14 -53.23 -9.03 -44.83
CA GLN A 14 -54.67 -9.00 -44.51
C GLN A 14 -54.81 -8.40 -43.11
N GLN A 15 -55.25 -7.14 -43.05
CA GLN A 15 -56.59 -6.77 -42.57
C GLN A 15 -56.62 -6.68 -41.05
N THR A 16 -56.28 -5.54 -40.43
CA THR A 16 -57.19 -4.38 -40.20
C THR A 16 -58.63 -4.83 -40.00
N ASP A 17 -59.00 -5.12 -38.74
CA ASP A 17 -60.36 -4.88 -38.19
C ASP A 17 -60.51 -5.14 -36.66
N GLU A 18 -59.45 -5.15 -35.85
CA GLU A 18 -59.59 -5.21 -34.36
C GLU A 18 -58.79 -4.10 -33.64
N VAL A 19 -58.64 -2.94 -34.29
CA VAL A 19 -58.00 -1.74 -33.70
C VAL A 19 -59.02 -0.77 -33.06
N GLU A 20 -60.31 -1.13 -33.02
CA GLU A 20 -61.38 -0.25 -32.50
C GLU A 20 -61.99 -0.63 -31.13
N GLU A 21 -61.62 -1.74 -30.49
CA GLU A 21 -62.12 -2.09 -29.13
C GLU A 21 -61.17 -1.71 -27.98
N GLY A 22 -59.88 -1.48 -28.23
CA GLY A 22 -58.90 -1.19 -27.17
C GLY A 22 -58.90 0.26 -26.67
N ARG A 23 -59.36 1.24 -27.48
CA ARG A 23 -59.35 2.66 -27.12
C ARG A 23 -60.61 3.11 -26.36
N ALA A 24 -61.73 2.41 -26.53
CA ALA A 24 -62.96 2.67 -25.77
C ALA A 24 -62.88 2.12 -24.33
N ALA A 25 -62.23 0.96 -24.14
CA ALA A 25 -61.98 0.38 -22.82
C ALA A 25 -61.00 1.22 -21.96
N ALA A 26 -59.97 1.80 -22.59
CA ALA A 26 -58.99 2.65 -21.92
C ALA A 26 -59.58 4.00 -21.44
N ILE A 27 -60.54 4.56 -22.18
CA ILE A 27 -61.20 5.83 -21.81
C ILE A 27 -62.28 5.60 -20.73
N ALA A 28 -62.95 4.44 -20.74
CA ALA A 28 -63.90 4.06 -19.68
C ALA A 28 -63.20 3.75 -18.35
N GLN A 29 -62.01 3.12 -18.37
CA GLN A 29 -61.18 2.92 -17.18
C GLN A 29 -60.65 4.24 -16.61
N ALA A 30 -60.22 5.18 -17.46
CA ALA A 30 -59.76 6.49 -17.01
C ALA A 30 -60.88 7.37 -16.40
N LEU A 31 -62.10 7.29 -16.94
CA LEU A 31 -63.26 8.03 -16.40
C LEU A 31 -63.81 7.43 -15.09
N LEU A 32 -63.68 6.11 -14.86
CA LEU A 32 -63.99 5.48 -13.58
C LEU A 32 -62.99 5.86 -12.47
N ILE A 33 -61.71 6.02 -12.83
CA ILE A 33 -60.66 6.43 -11.89
C ILE A 33 -60.79 7.92 -11.52
N VAL A 34 -61.25 8.78 -12.44
CA VAL A 34 -61.51 10.21 -12.15
C VAL A 34 -62.83 10.43 -11.39
N LEU A 35 -63.85 9.56 -11.55
CA LEU A 35 -65.10 9.66 -10.79
C LEU A 35 -64.96 9.19 -9.33
N ALA A 36 -63.97 8.34 -9.03
CA ALA A 36 -63.67 7.90 -7.66
C ALA A 36 -62.81 8.90 -6.87
N LEU A 37 -62.12 9.83 -7.55
CA LEU A 37 -61.26 10.86 -6.94
C LEU A 37 -61.99 12.16 -6.56
N GLY A 38 -63.32 12.14 -6.46
CA GLY A 38 -64.10 13.36 -6.26
C GLY A 38 -65.30 13.20 -5.32
N MET A 39 -65.06 12.89 -4.03
CA MET A 39 -65.88 13.34 -2.89
C MET A 39 -65.30 12.74 -1.58
N GLY A 40 -64.50 13.53 -0.87
CA GLY A 40 -64.03 13.20 0.48
C GLY A 40 -65.13 13.43 1.54
N GLY A 41 -65.12 12.61 2.59
CA GLY A 41 -65.92 12.87 3.80
C GLY A 41 -66.03 11.71 4.80
N ALA A 42 -65.06 11.65 5.72
CA ALA A 42 -65.10 11.07 7.08
C ALA A 42 -64.89 9.55 7.27
N GLY A 43 -63.80 9.23 7.99
CA GLY A 43 -63.84 8.23 9.08
C GLY A 43 -62.94 6.99 8.95
N LEU A 44 -61.75 7.08 9.57
CA LEU A 44 -61.01 6.03 10.28
C LEU A 44 -60.44 4.80 9.53
N VAL A 45 -59.20 4.47 9.96
CA VAL A 45 -58.46 3.19 9.95
C VAL A 45 -57.38 2.99 8.87
N LEU A 46 -56.13 3.19 9.34
CA LEU A 46 -54.83 2.54 9.08
C LEU A 46 -54.26 2.37 7.64
N PRO A 47 -52.94 2.56 7.47
CA PRO A 47 -52.23 2.19 6.24
C PRO A 47 -52.06 0.67 6.16
N LEU A 48 -52.43 0.08 5.01
CA LEU A 48 -51.99 -1.25 4.63
C LEU A 48 -50.65 -1.12 3.92
N ASP A 49 -49.64 -1.50 4.68
CA ASP A 49 -48.29 -1.84 4.26
C ASP A 49 -48.31 -2.98 3.24
N SER A 50 -47.60 -2.79 2.12
CA SER A 50 -47.28 -3.85 1.17
C SER A 50 -45.98 -4.48 1.62
N GLY A 51 -46.08 -5.58 2.36
CA GLY A 51 -44.93 -6.37 2.78
C GLY A 51 -44.13 -6.88 1.58
N ASP A 52 -42.95 -6.28 1.40
CA ASP A 52 -41.78 -6.91 0.78
C ASP A 52 -41.14 -7.89 1.80
N PRO A 53 -40.35 -8.88 1.34
CA PRO A 53 -39.66 -9.80 2.24
C PRO A 53 -38.71 -9.03 3.17
N ALA A 54 -38.63 -9.44 4.44
CA ALA A 54 -37.75 -8.84 5.43
C ALA A 54 -36.29 -8.91 4.97
N GLU A 55 -35.77 -7.76 4.55
CA GLU A 55 -34.34 -7.50 4.37
C GLU A 55 -33.61 -7.56 5.73
N PRO A 56 -32.31 -7.89 5.76
CA PRO A 56 -31.54 -7.97 7.01
C PRO A 56 -31.55 -6.62 7.73
N ILE A 57 -31.84 -6.64 9.03
CA ILE A 57 -31.82 -5.44 9.88
C ILE A 57 -30.36 -5.04 10.08
N SER A 58 -29.95 -3.89 9.57
CA SER A 58 -28.60 -3.36 9.77
C SER A 58 -28.48 -2.71 11.14
N MET A 59 -27.51 -3.15 11.94
CA MET A 59 -27.15 -2.47 13.18
C MET A 59 -26.24 -1.30 12.86
N LEU A 60 -26.61 -0.09 13.31
CA LEU A 60 -25.81 1.12 13.15
C LEU A 60 -25.18 1.50 14.48
N ILE A 61 -23.92 1.91 14.43
CA ILE A 61 -23.16 2.43 15.56
C ILE A 61 -22.71 3.85 15.22
N VAL A 62 -23.04 4.81 16.08
CA VAL A 62 -22.65 6.21 15.95
C VAL A 62 -21.90 6.64 17.20
N THR A 63 -20.78 7.34 17.00
CA THR A 63 -19.98 7.93 18.08
C THR A 63 -20.12 9.44 18.08
N GLU A 64 -20.41 10.00 19.25
CA GLU A 64 -20.44 11.45 19.48
C GLU A 64 -19.56 11.82 20.68
N ASP A 65 -19.15 13.08 20.81
CA ASP A 65 -18.41 13.54 21.99
C ASP A 65 -19.26 13.39 23.26
N ALA A 66 -18.70 12.78 24.31
CA ALA A 66 -19.39 12.63 25.59
C ALA A 66 -19.49 13.99 26.31
N THR A 67 -20.67 14.62 26.27
CA THR A 67 -20.90 15.95 26.86
C THR A 67 -21.15 15.94 28.38
N GLU A 68 -21.49 14.78 28.96
CA GLU A 68 -21.59 14.53 30.40
C GLU A 68 -21.20 13.08 30.72
N GLY A 69 -20.65 12.83 31.91
CA GLY A 69 -20.31 11.47 32.39
C GLY A 69 -18.82 11.14 32.50
N CYS A 70 -17.95 11.97 31.91
CA CYS A 70 -16.50 11.79 31.95
C CYS A 70 -15.78 12.87 32.79
N PRO A 71 -14.79 12.51 33.64
CA PRO A 71 -13.92 13.48 34.33
C PRO A 71 -12.99 14.27 33.39
N GLY A 72 -12.89 13.87 32.11
CA GLY A 72 -12.12 14.48 31.02
C GLY A 72 -12.91 14.45 29.70
N ASN A 73 -12.21 14.26 28.57
CA ASN A 73 -12.83 13.98 27.28
C ASN A 73 -13.31 12.51 27.23
N GLY A 74 -14.13 12.15 26.25
CA GLY A 74 -14.65 10.81 26.07
C GLY A 74 -15.63 10.75 24.90
N VAL A 75 -16.08 9.56 24.53
CA VAL A 75 -17.05 9.34 23.45
C VAL A 75 -18.30 8.64 23.97
N LEU A 76 -19.47 9.11 23.53
CA LEU A 76 -20.74 8.43 23.70
C LEU A 76 -20.95 7.54 22.48
N LEU A 77 -20.89 6.23 22.69
CA LEU A 77 -21.19 5.24 21.68
C LEU A 77 -22.69 4.91 21.76
N THR A 78 -23.40 5.16 20.67
CA THR A 78 -24.84 4.91 20.55
C THR A 78 -25.05 3.85 19.48
N TYR A 79 -25.90 2.86 19.76
CA TYR A 79 -26.15 1.75 18.84
C TYR A 79 -27.64 1.44 18.77
N GLY A 80 -28.06 0.92 17.62
CA GLY A 80 -29.37 0.32 17.47
C GLY A 80 -29.67 -0.12 16.04
N ALA A 81 -30.79 -0.80 15.87
CA ALA A 81 -31.24 -1.30 14.57
C ALA A 81 -31.78 -0.17 13.69
N ASP A 82 -31.32 -0.12 12.44
CA ASP A 82 -31.88 0.76 11.40
C ASP A 82 -33.25 0.24 10.97
N ASP A 83 -34.24 0.46 11.83
CA ASP A 83 -35.62 -0.05 11.68
C ASP A 83 -36.30 0.48 10.41
N ASN A 84 -35.84 1.62 9.89
CA ASN A 84 -36.42 2.26 8.72
C ASN A 84 -35.55 2.12 7.44
N GLN A 85 -34.35 1.55 7.56
CA GLN A 85 -33.36 1.31 6.49
C GLN A 85 -32.91 2.57 5.75
N ASP A 86 -32.83 3.71 6.42
CA ASP A 86 -32.37 4.97 5.82
C ASP A 86 -30.86 5.20 5.94
N GLY A 87 -30.15 4.29 6.62
CA GLY A 87 -28.70 4.34 6.80
C GLY A 87 -28.23 5.37 7.82
N THR A 88 -29.14 5.93 8.63
CA THR A 88 -28.82 6.85 9.72
C THR A 88 -29.43 6.38 11.02
N LEU A 89 -28.65 6.38 12.11
CA LEU A 89 -29.18 5.99 13.42
C LEU A 89 -29.97 7.15 14.03
N GLU A 90 -31.29 7.09 13.97
CA GLU A 90 -32.15 8.09 14.58
C GLU A 90 -32.39 7.81 16.08
N ALA A 91 -32.84 8.83 16.83
CA ALA A 91 -33.12 8.69 18.26
C ALA A 91 -34.25 7.68 18.58
N ALA A 92 -35.09 7.34 17.60
CA ALA A 92 -36.15 6.35 17.73
C ALA A 92 -35.64 4.91 17.57
N GLU A 93 -34.49 4.74 16.91
CA GLU A 93 -33.83 3.47 16.57
C GLU A 93 -32.71 3.14 17.56
N THR A 94 -32.47 4.00 18.54
CA THR A 94 -31.43 3.80 19.54
C THR A 94 -31.84 2.73 20.55
N ASP A 95 -31.17 1.59 20.49
CA ASP A 95 -31.34 0.47 21.43
C ASP A 95 -30.52 0.66 22.71
N GLY A 96 -29.40 1.38 22.61
CA GLY A 96 -28.56 1.68 23.76
C GLY A 96 -27.48 2.71 23.51
N SER A 97 -26.94 3.23 24.59
CA SER A 97 -25.79 4.12 24.57
C SER A 97 -24.86 3.83 25.73
N THR A 98 -23.55 3.83 25.50
CA THR A 98 -22.53 3.71 26.54
C THR A 98 -21.52 4.84 26.45
N THR A 99 -21.14 5.39 27.59
CA THR A 99 -20.15 6.48 27.68
C THR A 99 -18.79 5.90 27.98
N ILE A 100 -17.83 6.13 27.08
CA ILE A 100 -16.43 5.72 27.21
C ILE A 100 -15.63 6.98 27.55
N CYS A 101 -14.94 6.98 28.68
CA CYS A 101 -14.24 8.16 29.20
C CYS A 101 -12.72 8.02 29.09
N ASP A 102 -12.04 9.10 28.71
CA ASP A 102 -10.59 9.17 28.75
C ASP A 102 -10.11 9.17 30.21
N GLY A 103 -9.10 8.33 30.49
CA GLY A 103 -8.40 8.32 31.77
C GLY A 103 -7.51 9.56 31.96
N ALA A 104 -7.40 10.06 33.20
CA ALA A 104 -6.47 11.15 33.50
C ALA A 104 -5.01 10.70 33.33
N ARG A 105 -4.23 11.45 32.53
CA ARG A 105 -2.80 11.18 32.27
C ARG A 105 -1.99 11.07 33.57
N GLY A 106 -1.49 9.87 33.86
CA GLY A 106 -0.52 9.62 34.92
C GLY A 106 0.84 10.22 34.58
N ALA A 107 1.63 10.60 35.59
CA ALA A 107 3.01 11.02 35.39
C ALA A 107 3.88 9.80 34.99
N ASN A 108 4.73 9.97 33.96
CA ASN A 108 5.61 8.93 33.43
C ASN A 108 6.45 8.26 34.54
N GLY A 109 6.38 6.93 34.64
CA GLY A 109 7.29 6.10 35.42
C GLY A 109 8.42 5.51 34.56
N ALA A 110 9.51 5.09 35.20
CA ALA A 110 10.54 4.29 34.53
C ALA A 110 9.97 2.95 34.02
N PRO A 111 10.56 2.30 32.99
CA PRO A 111 10.04 1.03 32.45
C PRO A 111 9.85 0.00 33.57
N GLY A 112 8.62 -0.47 33.73
CA GLY A 112 8.26 -1.52 34.68
C GLY A 112 8.60 -2.91 34.14
N THR A 113 8.70 -3.89 35.04
CA THR A 113 8.63 -5.32 34.68
C THR A 113 7.35 -5.62 33.90
N SER A 114 7.36 -6.64 33.02
CA SER A 114 6.19 -7.09 32.25
C SER A 114 4.90 -7.03 33.07
N GLY A 115 3.90 -6.30 32.57
CA GLY A 115 2.60 -6.16 33.23
C GLY A 115 1.81 -7.47 33.24
N ALA A 116 0.86 -7.59 34.16
CA ALA A 116 -0.11 -8.70 34.19
C ALA A 116 -0.93 -8.71 32.89
N SER A 117 -1.20 -9.89 32.32
CA SER A 117 -1.93 -10.00 31.06
C SER A 117 -3.44 -9.87 31.26
N VAL A 118 -4.14 -9.12 30.40
CA VAL A 118 -5.62 -9.07 30.40
C VAL A 118 -6.19 -10.40 29.89
N ARG A 119 -7.23 -10.91 30.54
CA ARG A 119 -7.96 -12.12 30.14
C ARG A 119 -9.46 -11.86 30.12
N MET A 120 -10.16 -12.54 29.21
CA MET A 120 -11.62 -12.59 29.15
C MET A 120 -12.09 -14.04 29.25
N THR A 121 -13.19 -14.28 29.96
CA THR A 121 -13.88 -15.56 29.97
C THR A 121 -15.36 -15.36 29.69
N THR A 122 -15.94 -16.33 28.98
CA THR A 122 -17.36 -16.33 28.63
C THR A 122 -18.08 -17.42 29.42
N SER A 123 -19.28 -17.13 29.87
CA SER A 123 -20.16 -18.11 30.51
C SER A 123 -21.59 -17.92 30.03
N THR A 124 -22.33 -19.01 29.91
CA THR A 124 -23.73 -18.95 29.46
C THR A 124 -24.63 -18.43 30.57
N VAL A 125 -25.52 -17.52 30.21
CA VAL A 125 -26.55 -16.96 31.08
C VAL A 125 -27.86 -17.66 30.74
N PRO A 126 -28.43 -18.47 31.66
CA PRO A 126 -29.75 -19.06 31.45
C PRO A 126 -30.82 -17.98 31.30
N SER A 127 -31.93 -18.32 30.64
CA SER A 127 -33.11 -17.44 30.60
C SER A 127 -33.56 -17.07 32.01
N GLY A 128 -33.71 -15.77 32.25
CA GLY A 128 -33.94 -15.24 33.59
C GLY A 128 -33.99 -13.72 33.66
N GLU A 129 -33.89 -13.18 34.87
CA GLU A 129 -34.04 -11.73 35.11
C GLU A 129 -32.96 -10.88 34.45
N THR A 130 -31.76 -11.43 34.22
CA THR A 130 -30.65 -10.73 33.56
C THR A 130 -30.78 -10.74 32.04
N CYS A 131 -31.12 -11.89 31.45
CA CYS A 131 -31.37 -12.04 30.02
C CYS A 131 -32.65 -12.87 29.80
N PRO A 132 -33.76 -12.28 29.31
CA PRO A 132 -35.05 -12.95 29.18
C PRO A 132 -35.01 -14.23 28.36
N GLU A 133 -34.28 -14.23 27.23
CA GLU A 133 -34.13 -15.38 26.31
C GLU A 133 -32.78 -16.12 26.48
N GLY A 134 -32.13 -15.91 27.62
CA GLY A 134 -30.75 -16.34 27.84
C GLY A 134 -29.75 -15.47 27.08
N GLY A 135 -28.47 -15.75 27.27
CA GLY A 135 -27.40 -14.97 26.66
C GLY A 135 -26.02 -15.41 27.11
N LEU A 136 -25.04 -14.52 26.98
CA LEU A 136 -23.65 -14.72 27.38
C LEU A 136 -23.24 -13.65 28.39
N ALA A 137 -22.49 -14.05 29.42
CA ALA A 137 -21.81 -13.16 30.34
C ALA A 137 -20.31 -13.19 30.04
N TYR A 138 -19.75 -12.01 29.85
CA TYR A 138 -18.33 -11.80 29.57
C TYR A 138 -17.69 -11.15 30.78
N ALA A 139 -16.73 -11.84 31.40
CA ALA A 139 -15.95 -11.31 32.51
C ALA A 139 -14.52 -11.03 32.03
N TRP A 140 -13.94 -9.91 32.43
CA TRP A 140 -12.55 -9.57 32.11
C TRP A 140 -11.78 -9.05 33.32
N GLY A 141 -10.46 -9.22 33.29
CA GLY A 141 -9.58 -8.81 34.37
C GLY A 141 -8.09 -9.01 34.05
N LEU A 142 -7.24 -8.73 35.03
CA LEU A 142 -5.79 -8.90 34.92
C LEU A 142 -5.39 -10.26 35.53
N ASP A 143 -4.72 -11.11 34.78
CA ASP A 143 -4.10 -12.36 35.23
C ASP A 143 -2.88 -12.03 36.10
N LEU A 144 -3.13 -11.86 37.40
CA LEU A 144 -2.19 -11.32 38.37
C LEU A 144 -1.15 -12.36 38.78
N ASP A 145 -1.46 -13.65 38.66
CA ASP A 145 -0.56 -14.73 39.00
C ASP A 145 0.10 -15.40 37.78
N ALA A 146 -0.23 -14.92 36.57
CA ALA A 146 0.29 -15.35 35.29
C ALA A 146 0.03 -16.85 35.00
N ASN A 147 -1.08 -17.39 35.51
CA ASN A 147 -1.44 -18.79 35.36
C ASN A 147 -2.17 -19.11 34.04
N GLY A 148 -2.52 -18.08 33.25
CA GLY A 148 -3.15 -18.21 31.94
C GLY A 148 -4.67 -18.36 31.97
N THR A 149 -5.30 -18.22 33.14
CA THR A 149 -6.76 -18.30 33.33
C THR A 149 -7.26 -17.09 34.11
N LEU A 150 -8.48 -16.61 33.83
CA LEU A 150 -9.09 -15.54 34.61
C LEU A 150 -9.76 -16.12 35.85
N ASP A 151 -9.11 -16.01 37.01
CA ASP A 151 -9.67 -16.47 38.27
C ASP A 151 -10.74 -15.50 38.81
N ALA A 152 -11.65 -16.01 39.64
CA ALA A 152 -12.76 -15.21 40.19
C ALA A 152 -12.32 -13.96 40.99
N ASN A 153 -11.08 -13.96 41.51
CA ASN A 153 -10.51 -12.83 42.26
C ASN A 153 -9.83 -11.80 41.36
N GLU A 154 -9.66 -12.11 40.08
CA GLU A 154 -8.97 -11.29 39.08
C GLU A 154 -9.97 -10.54 38.18
N VAL A 155 -11.24 -10.96 38.19
CA VAL A 155 -12.34 -10.30 37.47
C VAL A 155 -12.50 -8.87 37.97
N LEU A 156 -12.31 -7.92 37.06
CA LEU A 156 -12.54 -6.50 37.30
C LEU A 156 -14.00 -6.12 37.03
N GLU A 157 -14.57 -6.62 35.93
CA GLU A 157 -15.92 -6.31 35.52
C GLU A 157 -16.57 -7.49 34.77
N THR A 158 -17.91 -7.51 34.73
CA THR A 158 -18.70 -8.52 34.01
C THR A 158 -19.85 -7.84 33.30
N SER A 159 -19.95 -8.03 31.98
CA SER A 159 -21.04 -7.53 31.14
C SER A 159 -21.89 -8.68 30.59
N PHE A 160 -23.12 -8.37 30.17
CA PHE A 160 -24.10 -9.34 29.70
C PHE A 160 -24.56 -8.99 28.29
N LEU A 161 -24.52 -9.97 27.39
CA LEU A 161 -25.11 -9.91 26.05
C LEU A 161 -26.31 -10.85 26.01
N CYS A 162 -27.50 -10.30 25.86
CA CYS A 162 -28.74 -11.08 25.84
C CYS A 162 -29.15 -11.43 24.41
N HIS A 163 -29.71 -12.62 24.20
CA HIS A 163 -30.31 -12.97 22.91
C HIS A 163 -31.51 -12.05 22.61
N GLY A 164 -31.69 -11.73 21.32
CA GLY A 164 -32.89 -11.07 20.83
C GLY A 164 -34.13 -11.94 21.01
N THR A 165 -35.29 -11.33 21.13
CA THR A 165 -36.57 -12.05 21.15
C THR A 165 -36.82 -12.69 19.79
N GLU A 166 -37.31 -13.94 19.77
CA GLU A 166 -37.69 -14.64 18.54
C GLU A 166 -38.63 -13.76 17.69
N GLY A 167 -38.29 -13.57 16.41
CA GLY A 167 -39.09 -12.76 15.49
C GLY A 167 -40.53 -13.29 15.41
N ALA A 168 -41.51 -12.39 15.36
CA ALA A 168 -42.91 -12.79 15.33
C ALA A 168 -43.18 -13.70 14.11
N GLY A 169 -43.62 -14.93 14.36
CA GLY A 169 -44.02 -15.85 13.30
C GLY A 169 -45.04 -15.19 12.36
N GLY A 170 -44.81 -15.32 11.05
CA GLY A 170 -45.67 -14.73 10.04
C GLY A 170 -47.15 -15.07 10.26
N ALA A 171 -48.02 -14.07 10.11
CA ALA A 171 -49.45 -14.25 10.34
C ALA A 171 -50.03 -15.39 9.49
N SER A 172 -50.68 -16.36 10.11
CA SER A 172 -51.40 -17.41 9.39
C SER A 172 -52.49 -16.77 8.51
N GLY A 173 -52.48 -17.07 7.21
CA GLY A 173 -53.48 -16.56 6.27
C GLY A 173 -54.92 -16.91 6.70
N GLN A 174 -55.88 -16.03 6.39
CA GLN A 174 -57.30 -16.26 6.66
C GLN A 174 -57.77 -17.61 6.07
N PRO A 175 -58.47 -18.47 6.83
CA PRO A 175 -58.92 -19.76 6.32
C PRO A 175 -59.98 -19.56 5.23
N GLY A 176 -59.68 -20.00 4.01
CA GLY A 176 -60.65 -20.18 2.94
C GLY A 176 -61.50 -21.45 3.16
N LEU A 177 -62.68 -21.52 2.53
CA LEU A 177 -63.57 -22.68 2.58
C LEU A 177 -62.82 -23.98 2.20
N ASP A 178 -62.89 -25.00 3.05
CA ASP A 178 -62.05 -26.21 3.07
C ASP A 178 -61.82 -26.87 1.69
N GLY A 179 -60.67 -26.58 1.09
CA GLY A 179 -59.93 -27.52 0.24
C GLY A 179 -58.90 -28.27 1.10
N SER A 180 -58.43 -29.44 0.67
CA SER A 180 -57.36 -30.19 1.35
C SER A 180 -56.15 -29.28 1.61
N ASN A 181 -55.74 -29.17 2.89
CA ASN A 181 -54.62 -28.32 3.32
C ASN A 181 -53.42 -28.47 2.38
N GLY A 182 -52.86 -27.35 1.92
CA GLY A 182 -51.51 -27.35 1.37
C GLY A 182 -50.54 -27.79 2.45
N SER A 183 -49.46 -28.47 2.08
CA SER A 183 -48.31 -28.66 2.95
C SER A 183 -47.73 -27.29 3.29
N ASP A 184 -47.44 -27.06 4.57
CA ASP A 184 -46.72 -25.86 5.02
C ASP A 184 -45.41 -25.72 4.23
N GLY A 185 -44.96 -24.47 4.02
CA GLY A 185 -43.62 -24.23 3.50
C GLY A 185 -42.57 -24.78 4.46
N GLU A 186 -41.38 -25.16 3.95
CA GLU A 186 -40.27 -25.49 4.84
C GLU A 186 -39.92 -24.26 5.67
N ASP A 187 -39.70 -24.45 6.98
CA ASP A 187 -39.24 -23.39 7.87
C ASP A 187 -37.94 -22.76 7.30
N GLY A 188 -37.77 -21.46 7.49
CA GLY A 188 -36.50 -20.79 7.18
C GLY A 188 -35.35 -21.45 7.95
N GLN A 189 -34.18 -21.55 7.33
CA GLN A 189 -32.98 -22.05 8.01
C GLN A 189 -32.67 -21.13 9.20
N ARG A 190 -32.23 -21.70 10.33
CA ARG A 190 -31.71 -20.88 11.44
C ARG A 190 -30.51 -20.10 10.93
N GLY A 191 -30.43 -18.81 11.27
CA GLY A 191 -29.23 -18.01 11.01
C GLY A 191 -28.07 -18.49 11.90
N ALA A 192 -26.85 -18.40 11.39
CA ALA A 192 -25.63 -18.72 12.14
C ALA A 192 -25.50 -17.85 13.40
N THR A 193 -24.92 -18.41 14.45
CA THR A 193 -24.72 -17.70 15.72
C THR A 193 -23.57 -16.71 15.61
N ALA A 194 -23.78 -15.46 16.02
CA ALA A 194 -22.70 -14.51 16.21
C ALA A 194 -21.88 -14.87 17.46
N LEU A 195 -20.56 -14.94 17.30
CA LEU A 195 -19.61 -15.23 18.36
C LEU A 195 -18.66 -14.05 18.58
N ILE A 196 -18.23 -13.92 19.83
CA ILE A 196 -17.13 -13.03 20.21
C ILE A 196 -16.07 -13.91 20.88
N SER A 197 -14.86 -13.92 20.32
CA SER A 197 -13.69 -14.58 20.89
C SER A 197 -12.61 -13.55 21.21
N SER A 198 -11.74 -13.87 22.16
CA SER A 198 -10.66 -12.96 22.56
C SER A 198 -9.31 -13.62 22.41
N GLU A 199 -8.36 -12.92 21.82
CA GLU A 199 -6.96 -13.34 21.67
C GLU A 199 -6.01 -12.31 22.29
N GLN A 200 -4.82 -12.74 22.70
CA GLN A 200 -3.78 -11.80 23.09
C GLN A 200 -3.14 -11.19 21.84
N PRO A 201 -2.93 -9.86 21.82
CA PRO A 201 -2.23 -9.24 20.72
C PRO A 201 -0.76 -9.67 20.73
N ASN A 202 -0.10 -9.46 19.58
CA ASN A 202 1.35 -9.61 19.52
C ASN A 202 1.99 -8.69 20.59
N PRO A 203 2.69 -9.23 21.61
CA PRO A 203 3.29 -8.43 22.69
C PRO A 203 4.34 -7.46 22.17
N GLY A 204 4.80 -7.72 20.95
CA GLY A 204 5.61 -6.82 20.16
C GLY A 204 4.93 -5.48 19.87
N VAL A 205 3.68 -5.50 19.41
CA VAL A 205 2.94 -4.29 19.03
C VAL A 205 2.29 -3.66 20.26
N CYS A 206 1.59 -4.49 21.03
CA CYS A 206 0.90 -4.09 22.23
C CYS A 206 1.38 -4.96 23.42
N PRO A 207 2.18 -4.41 24.35
CA PRO A 207 2.75 -5.20 25.45
C PRO A 207 1.70 -5.84 26.37
N VAL A 208 0.56 -5.16 26.56
CA VAL A 208 -0.56 -5.62 27.37
C VAL A 208 -1.83 -5.19 26.66
N GLY A 209 -2.62 -6.13 26.13
CA GLY A 209 -3.85 -5.80 25.42
C GLY A 209 -4.72 -7.01 25.11
N LEU A 210 -5.74 -6.78 24.29
CA LEU A 210 -6.74 -7.77 23.92
C LEU A 210 -7.19 -7.52 22.47
N LEU A 211 -7.22 -8.58 21.66
CA LEU A 211 -7.94 -8.63 20.39
C LEU A 211 -9.31 -9.24 20.67
N LEU A 212 -10.37 -8.60 20.22
CA LEU A 212 -11.74 -9.11 20.27
C LEU A 212 -12.19 -9.38 18.85
N HIS A 213 -12.31 -10.66 18.50
CA HIS A 213 -12.81 -11.10 17.20
C HIS A 213 -14.32 -11.26 17.29
N ILE A 214 -15.03 -10.73 16.30
CA ILE A 214 -16.49 -10.77 16.21
C ILE A 214 -16.81 -11.34 14.83
N GLY A 215 -17.73 -12.30 14.77
CA GLY A 215 -18.17 -12.86 13.50
C GLY A 215 -19.26 -13.91 13.63
N LEU A 216 -19.67 -14.49 12.51
CA LEU A 216 -20.71 -15.52 12.43
C LEU A 216 -20.11 -16.92 12.34
N ASP A 217 -20.55 -17.83 13.20
CA ASP A 217 -20.21 -19.27 13.15
C ASP A 217 -20.97 -19.98 12.02
N ASP A 218 -20.72 -19.52 10.78
CA ASP A 218 -21.41 -19.91 9.55
C ASP A 218 -20.62 -20.95 8.73
N GLY A 219 -19.42 -21.32 9.17
CA GLY A 219 -18.56 -22.33 8.57
C GLY A 219 -17.91 -21.90 7.26
N LEU A 220 -17.66 -20.61 7.02
CA LEU A 220 -16.95 -20.12 5.82
C LEU A 220 -15.61 -20.82 5.57
N ASP A 221 -14.86 -21.14 6.63
CA ASP A 221 -13.59 -21.87 6.57
C ASP A 221 -13.48 -23.05 7.55
N GLY A 222 -14.60 -23.50 8.13
CA GLY A 222 -14.63 -24.62 9.06
C GLY A 222 -16.00 -25.25 9.24
N VAL A 223 -16.43 -25.42 10.50
CA VAL A 223 -17.68 -26.13 10.84
C VAL A 223 -18.65 -25.15 11.46
N ALA A 224 -19.75 -24.89 10.76
CA ALA A 224 -20.81 -24.04 11.25
C ALA A 224 -21.46 -24.57 12.55
N GLU A 225 -21.86 -23.64 13.41
CA GLU A 225 -22.51 -23.85 14.71
C GLU A 225 -21.72 -24.75 15.67
N ASP A 226 -20.39 -24.74 15.61
CA ASP A 226 -19.54 -25.54 16.52
C ASP A 226 -19.14 -24.80 17.81
N GLY A 227 -19.50 -23.51 17.91
CA GLY A 227 -19.24 -22.65 19.06
C GLY A 227 -17.82 -22.10 19.11
N LEU A 228 -17.03 -22.22 18.04
CA LEU A 228 -15.69 -21.66 17.90
C LEU A 228 -15.63 -20.73 16.70
N LEU A 229 -15.21 -19.48 16.92
CA LEU A 229 -15.00 -18.54 15.83
C LEU A 229 -13.66 -18.83 15.13
N GLN A 230 -13.72 -19.30 13.89
CA GLN A 230 -12.56 -19.67 13.08
C GLN A 230 -12.05 -18.47 12.25
N PRO A 231 -10.79 -18.45 11.76
CA PRO A 231 -10.20 -17.25 11.15
C PRO A 231 -10.99 -16.64 9.99
N GLY A 232 -11.62 -17.47 9.15
CA GLY A 232 -12.45 -17.03 8.02
C GLY A 232 -13.89 -16.71 8.39
N GLU A 233 -14.31 -16.97 9.62
CA GLU A 233 -15.59 -16.54 10.20
C GLU A 233 -15.48 -15.18 10.90
N ILE A 234 -14.27 -14.65 11.09
CA ILE A 234 -14.04 -13.35 11.74
C ILE A 234 -14.42 -12.24 10.76
N ASP A 235 -15.50 -11.51 11.08
CA ASP A 235 -15.95 -10.35 10.32
C ASP A 235 -15.22 -9.07 10.75
N GLU A 236 -15.02 -8.91 12.07
CA GLU A 236 -14.42 -7.72 12.65
C GLU A 236 -13.44 -8.07 13.79
N THR A 237 -12.39 -7.27 13.96
CA THR A 237 -11.47 -7.39 15.08
C THR A 237 -11.24 -6.04 15.74
N VAL A 238 -11.72 -5.91 16.98
CA VAL A 238 -11.45 -4.75 17.83
C VAL A 238 -10.13 -4.97 18.56
N ARG A 239 -9.18 -4.05 18.41
CA ARG A 239 -7.84 -4.14 19.01
C ARG A 239 -7.74 -3.15 20.15
N ILE A 240 -7.48 -3.63 21.36
CA ILE A 240 -7.39 -2.80 22.56
C ILE A 240 -5.99 -2.98 23.15
N CYS A 241 -5.28 -1.87 23.38
CA CYS A 241 -4.03 -1.88 24.11
C CYS A 241 -4.16 -1.16 25.43
N ALA A 242 -3.80 -1.84 26.53
CA ALA A 242 -3.81 -1.31 27.89
C ALA A 242 -2.58 -0.42 28.21
N ALA A 243 -1.75 -0.14 27.21
CA ALA A 243 -0.49 0.60 27.31
C ALA A 243 -0.20 1.32 25.99
N ASP A 244 0.80 2.19 25.99
CA ASP A 244 1.32 2.76 24.75
C ASP A 244 1.81 1.64 23.82
N LEU A 245 1.48 1.75 22.53
CA LEU A 245 2.02 0.86 21.51
C LEU A 245 3.54 0.98 21.47
N ARG A 246 4.20 -0.11 21.09
CA ARG A 246 5.65 -0.17 21.16
C ARG A 246 6.31 0.78 20.15
N SER A 247 7.38 1.41 20.60
CA SER A 247 8.31 2.19 19.78
C SER A 247 9.73 1.97 20.28
N GLY A 248 10.71 1.86 19.39
CA GLY A 248 12.12 1.68 19.74
C GLY A 248 12.84 0.63 18.88
N PRO A 249 13.99 0.11 19.34
CA PRO A 249 14.78 -0.83 18.55
C PRO A 249 14.04 -2.16 18.33
N LEU A 250 14.03 -2.60 17.07
CA LEU A 250 13.66 -3.94 16.61
C LEU A 250 14.84 -4.91 16.70
N SER A 251 16.06 -4.38 16.63
CA SER A 251 17.31 -5.14 16.75
C SER A 251 18.31 -4.45 17.66
N ASP A 252 19.24 -5.25 18.19
CA ASP A 252 20.57 -4.84 18.68
C ASP A 252 21.52 -5.97 18.28
N LEU A 253 21.59 -6.21 16.96
CA LEU A 253 22.17 -7.44 16.43
C LEU A 253 23.70 -7.43 16.65
N SER A 254 24.34 -6.32 16.34
CA SER A 254 25.69 -5.95 16.77
C SER A 254 25.63 -5.19 18.10
N GLN A 255 25.78 -5.92 19.20
CA GLN A 255 25.49 -5.42 20.56
C GLN A 255 26.13 -4.08 20.95
N GLY A 256 25.34 -3.25 21.63
CA GLY A 256 25.78 -2.00 22.24
C GLY A 256 26.00 -0.91 21.20
N THR A 257 27.03 -0.07 21.35
CA THR A 257 27.23 1.08 20.44
C THR A 257 27.80 0.70 19.05
N ALA A 258 27.81 -0.57 18.69
CA ALA A 258 28.19 -1.02 17.36
C ALA A 258 27.00 -0.87 16.40
N ASN A 259 27.26 -0.68 15.11
CA ASN A 259 26.20 -0.52 14.11
C ASN A 259 25.94 -1.85 13.42
N SER A 260 24.69 -2.32 13.42
CA SER A 260 24.27 -3.43 12.56
C SER A 260 24.03 -3.00 11.11
N LEU A 261 23.74 -1.71 10.87
CA LEU A 261 23.54 -1.15 9.54
C LEU A 261 24.57 -0.06 9.24
N THR A 262 25.11 -0.09 8.02
CA THR A 262 26.11 0.89 7.54
C THR A 262 25.94 1.13 6.04
N THR A 263 26.62 2.13 5.47
CA THR A 263 26.59 2.39 4.03
C THR A 263 27.01 1.16 3.24
N GLY A 264 26.11 0.63 2.41
CA GLY A 264 26.34 -0.58 1.63
C GLY A 264 26.09 -1.87 2.39
N CYS A 265 25.45 -1.77 3.56
CA CYS A 265 24.90 -2.85 4.37
C CYS A 265 23.62 -2.35 5.05
N ASP A 266 22.68 -1.91 4.21
CA ASP A 266 21.49 -1.20 4.64
C ASP A 266 20.32 -1.33 3.66
N ALA A 267 20.44 -2.21 2.66
CA ALA A 267 19.34 -2.53 1.76
C ALA A 267 18.20 -3.21 2.53
N MET A 268 16.96 -2.78 2.31
CA MET A 268 15.80 -3.29 3.01
C MET A 268 14.55 -3.23 2.15
N ALA A 269 13.68 -4.23 2.26
CA ALA A 269 12.39 -4.28 1.56
C ALA A 269 11.40 -5.20 2.26
N HIS A 270 10.12 -4.86 2.18
CA HIS A 270 9.03 -5.77 2.52
C HIS A 270 8.80 -6.76 1.36
N VAL A 271 8.62 -8.04 1.71
CA VAL A 271 8.20 -9.09 0.77
C VAL A 271 7.15 -9.96 1.46
N GLY A 272 5.89 -9.79 1.06
CA GLY A 272 4.76 -10.23 1.87
C GLY A 272 4.76 -9.49 3.21
N ASP A 273 4.44 -10.20 4.30
CA ASP A 273 4.39 -9.62 5.65
C ASP A 273 5.77 -9.46 6.31
N ASP A 274 6.80 -10.04 5.70
CA ASP A 274 8.15 -10.07 6.25
C ASP A 274 8.99 -8.91 5.75
N LEU A 275 9.92 -8.47 6.61
CA LEU A 275 10.93 -7.47 6.27
C LEU A 275 12.29 -8.17 6.08
N PHE A 276 12.90 -7.97 4.92
CA PHE A 276 14.25 -8.43 4.63
C PHE A 276 15.22 -7.25 4.68
N VAL A 277 16.38 -7.45 5.33
CA VAL A 277 17.35 -6.39 5.59
C VAL A 277 18.78 -6.93 5.45
N ALA A 278 19.64 -6.20 4.77
CA ALA A 278 21.09 -6.39 4.81
C ALA A 278 21.63 -5.76 6.10
N MET A 279 22.19 -6.57 6.99
CA MET A 279 22.73 -6.12 8.28
C MET A 279 23.82 -7.06 8.78
N THR A 280 24.62 -6.60 9.74
CA THR A 280 25.71 -7.38 10.36
C THR A 280 25.42 -7.75 11.81
N ASP A 281 25.74 -9.00 12.16
CA ASP A 281 25.73 -9.52 13.54
C ASP A 281 27.11 -9.42 14.22
N GLY A 282 28.08 -8.78 13.55
CA GLY A 282 29.46 -8.68 14.01
C GLY A 282 30.27 -9.98 13.91
N THR A 283 29.68 -11.09 13.43
CA THR A 283 30.32 -12.40 13.32
C THR A 283 30.38 -12.89 11.86
N ALA A 284 29.24 -12.98 11.18
CA ALA A 284 29.15 -13.39 9.77
C ALA A 284 29.50 -12.25 8.81
N GLY A 285 29.44 -11.00 9.27
CA GLY A 285 29.58 -9.83 8.39
C GLY A 285 28.20 -9.37 7.87
N CYS A 286 28.20 -8.55 6.82
CA CYS A 286 26.97 -8.06 6.22
C CYS A 286 26.26 -9.14 5.41
N GLU A 287 25.16 -9.65 5.94
CA GLU A 287 24.39 -10.75 5.39
C GLU A 287 22.89 -10.44 5.36
N LEU A 288 22.11 -11.27 4.67
CA LEU A 288 20.67 -11.08 4.55
C LEU A 288 19.98 -11.62 5.81
N HIS A 289 19.19 -10.77 6.46
CA HIS A 289 18.39 -11.11 7.62
C HIS A 289 16.91 -10.92 7.31
N ARG A 290 16.09 -11.77 7.93
CA ARG A 290 14.62 -11.71 7.88
C ARG A 290 14.10 -11.32 9.24
N LEU A 291 13.15 -10.40 9.26
CA LEU A 291 12.30 -10.09 10.40
C LEU A 291 10.88 -10.51 10.03
N ALA A 292 10.33 -11.45 10.80
CA ALA A 292 8.92 -11.80 10.66
C ALA A 292 8.03 -10.61 11.05
N SER A 293 6.79 -10.59 10.55
CA SER A 293 5.79 -9.58 10.89
C SER A 293 5.66 -9.35 12.41
N GLY A 294 5.31 -8.13 12.81
CA GLY A 294 5.37 -7.70 14.21
C GLY A 294 6.82 -7.61 14.74
N TRP A 295 7.01 -7.67 16.06
CA TRP A 295 8.30 -7.28 16.68
C TRP A 295 9.21 -8.44 17.02
N HIS A 296 9.49 -9.28 16.02
CA HIS A 296 10.41 -10.39 16.15
C HIS A 296 11.86 -9.95 15.92
N ALA A 297 12.80 -10.63 16.58
CA ALA A 297 14.22 -10.41 16.36
C ALA A 297 14.63 -10.85 14.95
N PRO A 298 15.63 -10.19 14.32
CA PRO A 298 16.16 -10.63 13.04
C PRO A 298 16.73 -12.04 13.10
N THR A 299 16.47 -12.82 12.05
CA THR A 299 17.07 -14.14 11.83
C THR A 299 17.91 -14.12 10.57
N LEU A 300 19.14 -14.62 10.64
CA LEU A 300 20.01 -14.80 9.48
C LEU A 300 19.35 -15.75 8.48
N VAL A 301 19.18 -15.32 7.23
CA VAL A 301 18.64 -16.16 6.14
C VAL A 301 19.68 -17.20 5.75
N ALA A 302 20.87 -16.73 5.38
CA ALA A 302 22.03 -17.55 5.06
C ALA A 302 23.32 -16.73 5.21
N ASP A 303 24.42 -17.40 5.56
CA ASP A 303 25.78 -16.86 5.44
C ASP A 303 26.24 -17.03 3.98
N LEU A 304 25.95 -16.02 3.15
CA LEU A 304 26.19 -16.06 1.70
C LEU A 304 27.68 -15.96 1.37
N ASN A 305 28.44 -15.23 2.20
CA ASN A 305 29.89 -15.11 2.09
C ASN A 305 30.61 -15.45 3.41
N PRO A 306 30.90 -16.73 3.69
CA PRO A 306 31.53 -17.15 4.94
C PRO A 306 32.95 -16.62 5.21
N THR A 307 33.52 -15.84 4.28
CA THR A 307 34.86 -15.25 4.37
C THR A 307 34.89 -13.73 4.40
N GLY A 308 33.73 -13.06 4.36
CA GLY A 308 33.63 -11.60 4.35
C GLY A 308 32.19 -11.13 4.23
N ASP A 309 31.98 -9.90 3.77
CA ASP A 309 30.63 -9.34 3.61
C ASP A 309 29.99 -9.79 2.29
N ALA A 310 28.72 -10.22 2.32
CA ALA A 310 27.95 -10.46 1.11
C ALA A 310 27.36 -9.16 0.52
N GLN A 311 26.98 -8.23 1.40
CA GLN A 311 26.30 -6.96 1.07
C GLN A 311 25.11 -7.18 0.11
N PRO A 312 24.04 -7.86 0.56
CA PRO A 312 22.83 -8.07 -0.24
C PRO A 312 22.18 -6.75 -0.69
N GLY A 313 21.74 -6.69 -1.94
CA GLY A 313 20.99 -5.56 -2.50
C GLY A 313 21.80 -4.28 -2.72
N LEU A 314 23.13 -4.34 -2.72
CA LEU A 314 23.99 -3.16 -2.83
C LEU A 314 23.78 -2.37 -4.14
N HIS A 315 23.52 -3.06 -5.25
CA HIS A 315 23.38 -2.43 -6.57
C HIS A 315 21.96 -2.51 -7.11
N LEU A 316 21.26 -3.61 -6.87
CA LEU A 316 19.91 -3.86 -7.40
C LEU A 316 18.80 -3.62 -6.37
N GLY A 317 19.16 -3.39 -5.10
CA GLY A 317 18.20 -3.40 -4.00
C GLY A 317 17.66 -4.80 -3.71
N LEU A 318 16.62 -4.85 -2.89
CA LEU A 318 15.87 -6.06 -2.57
C LEU A 318 14.51 -5.97 -3.25
N THR A 319 14.15 -6.96 -4.08
CA THR A 319 12.90 -6.94 -4.87
C THR A 319 12.10 -8.22 -4.63
N GLY A 320 10.90 -8.09 -4.06
CA GLY A 320 9.93 -9.19 -4.03
C GLY A 320 9.36 -9.47 -5.43
N VAL A 321 9.28 -10.74 -5.80
CA VAL A 321 8.82 -11.20 -7.11
C VAL A 321 7.66 -12.17 -6.92
N ASN A 322 6.48 -11.71 -7.37
CA ASN A 322 5.21 -12.42 -7.40
C ASN A 322 4.62 -12.80 -6.03
N ASP A 323 3.38 -13.28 -6.04
CA ASP A 323 2.71 -13.89 -4.88
C ASP A 323 3.39 -15.20 -4.42
N ASP A 324 4.32 -15.74 -5.23
CA ASP A 324 5.08 -16.97 -4.97
C ASP A 324 6.12 -16.83 -3.84
N GLY A 325 6.32 -15.61 -3.32
CA GLY A 325 7.24 -15.36 -2.23
C GLY A 325 8.70 -15.60 -2.65
N ILE A 326 9.14 -15.00 -3.76
CA ILE A 326 10.56 -14.98 -4.14
C ILE A 326 11.12 -13.59 -3.86
N LEU A 327 12.31 -13.52 -3.27
CA LEU A 327 13.08 -12.29 -3.12
C LEU A 327 14.30 -12.35 -4.05
N LEU A 328 14.42 -11.38 -4.96
CA LEU A 328 15.59 -11.17 -5.82
C LEU A 328 16.49 -10.05 -5.30
N PHE A 329 17.80 -10.27 -5.37
CA PHE A 329 18.81 -9.30 -4.96
C PHE A 329 20.19 -9.66 -5.50
N ASP A 330 21.12 -8.71 -5.50
CA ASP A 330 22.53 -8.98 -5.76
C ASP A 330 23.30 -9.23 -4.47
N ALA A 331 24.23 -10.18 -4.46
CA ALA A 331 25.13 -10.40 -3.32
C ALA A 331 26.45 -11.01 -3.75
N THR A 332 27.50 -10.76 -2.96
CA THR A 332 28.79 -11.43 -3.08
C THR A 332 28.69 -12.81 -2.44
N GLY A 333 28.97 -13.87 -3.20
CA GLY A 333 29.00 -15.23 -2.68
C GLY A 333 30.36 -15.66 -2.14
N ALA A 334 30.46 -16.89 -1.65
CA ALA A 334 31.70 -17.52 -1.18
C ALA A 334 32.85 -17.58 -2.22
N ASN A 335 32.56 -17.39 -3.51
CA ASN A 335 33.57 -17.29 -4.57
C ASN A 335 34.19 -15.88 -4.69
N GLY A 336 33.70 -14.90 -3.92
CA GLY A 336 34.12 -13.50 -3.97
C GLY A 336 33.55 -12.72 -5.17
N HIS A 337 32.63 -13.30 -5.94
CA HIS A 337 31.96 -12.64 -7.06
C HIS A 337 30.55 -12.24 -6.66
N ARG A 338 30.15 -11.04 -7.10
CA ARG A 338 28.80 -10.53 -6.96
C ARG A 338 27.92 -11.05 -8.09
N GLY A 339 26.77 -11.59 -7.74
CA GLY A 339 25.80 -12.05 -8.74
C GLY A 339 24.37 -11.94 -8.25
N LEU A 340 23.43 -12.33 -9.11
CA LEU A 340 22.00 -12.35 -8.81
C LEU A 340 21.62 -13.59 -8.01
N TRP A 341 20.87 -13.40 -6.93
CA TRP A 341 20.37 -14.42 -6.03
C TRP A 341 18.84 -14.37 -5.95
N ALA A 342 18.27 -15.52 -5.63
CA ALA A 342 16.89 -15.66 -5.22
C ALA A 342 16.81 -16.30 -3.83
N VAL A 343 15.86 -15.85 -3.02
CA VAL A 343 15.44 -16.52 -1.78
C VAL A 343 13.97 -16.87 -1.91
N ASN A 344 13.61 -18.13 -1.67
CA ASN A 344 12.22 -18.49 -1.42
C ASN A 344 11.85 -18.05 0.01
N THR A 345 10.91 -17.14 0.17
CA THR A 345 10.56 -16.53 1.46
C THR A 345 9.91 -17.51 2.43
N THR A 346 9.40 -18.65 1.95
CA THR A 346 8.85 -19.72 2.80
C THR A 346 9.94 -20.64 3.32
N THR A 347 10.86 -21.11 2.47
CA THR A 347 11.93 -22.06 2.86
C THR A 347 13.19 -21.37 3.36
N LEU A 348 13.35 -20.08 3.06
CA LEU A 348 14.54 -19.26 3.29
C LEU A 348 15.81 -19.81 2.61
N GLU A 349 15.64 -20.61 1.56
CA GLU A 349 16.75 -21.15 0.78
C GLU A 349 17.27 -20.08 -0.20
N ALA A 350 18.54 -19.67 -0.03
CA ALA A 350 19.21 -18.72 -0.91
C ALA A 350 19.96 -19.44 -2.04
N THR A 351 19.64 -19.10 -3.29
CA THR A 351 20.18 -19.75 -4.48
C THR A 351 20.77 -18.72 -5.45
N PRO A 352 22.02 -18.88 -5.92
CA PRO A 352 22.57 -18.04 -6.98
C PRO A 352 21.95 -18.43 -8.32
N LEU A 353 21.42 -17.47 -9.07
CA LEU A 353 20.68 -17.73 -10.31
C LEU A 353 21.57 -17.88 -11.54
N ILE A 354 22.72 -17.21 -11.55
CA ILE A 354 23.67 -17.24 -12.66
C ILE A 354 24.99 -17.83 -12.14
N THR A 355 25.24 -19.11 -12.46
CA THR A 355 26.37 -19.88 -11.94
C THR A 355 27.45 -20.19 -12.98
N ASP A 356 27.26 -19.80 -14.23
CA ASP A 356 28.10 -20.17 -15.37
C ASP A 356 29.28 -19.21 -15.62
N GLY A 357 29.30 -18.06 -14.96
CA GLY A 357 30.33 -17.03 -15.08
C GLY A 357 31.58 -17.30 -14.23
N ALA A 358 32.77 -17.11 -14.81
CA ALA A 358 34.04 -17.06 -14.08
C ALA A 358 34.29 -15.70 -13.38
N GLY A 359 33.25 -14.88 -13.20
CA GLY A 359 33.34 -13.52 -12.69
C GLY A 359 31.99 -12.99 -12.21
N ALA A 360 31.94 -11.71 -11.81
CA ALA A 360 30.72 -11.06 -11.34
C ALA A 360 29.67 -10.95 -12.46
N THR A 361 28.40 -11.14 -12.11
CA THR A 361 27.25 -10.99 -13.02
C THR A 361 26.43 -9.75 -12.73
N VAL A 362 26.78 -9.01 -11.66
CA VAL A 362 26.18 -7.71 -11.30
C VAL A 362 27.29 -6.74 -10.88
N ASP A 363 27.18 -5.48 -11.32
CA ASP A 363 27.96 -4.35 -10.80
C ASP A 363 27.07 -3.10 -10.67
N GLY A 364 27.66 -1.94 -10.32
CA GLY A 364 26.92 -0.69 -10.16
C GLY A 364 26.29 -0.11 -11.43
N SER A 365 26.49 -0.73 -12.60
CA SER A 365 25.83 -0.38 -13.87
C SER A 365 24.72 -1.36 -14.27
N SER A 366 24.57 -2.46 -13.53
CA SER A 366 23.51 -3.43 -13.75
C SER A 366 22.16 -2.89 -13.29
N MET A 367 21.11 -3.21 -14.05
CA MET A 367 19.72 -2.87 -13.76
C MET A 367 18.88 -4.15 -13.76
N LEU A 368 17.89 -4.21 -12.87
CA LEU A 368 16.89 -5.27 -12.82
C LEU A 368 15.53 -4.69 -13.27
N ILE A 369 15.06 -5.08 -14.45
CA ILE A 369 13.92 -4.45 -15.12
C ILE A 369 12.78 -5.47 -15.24
N PRO A 370 11.59 -5.23 -14.66
CA PRO A 370 10.47 -6.15 -14.80
C PRO A 370 10.01 -6.24 -16.26
N TRP A 371 10.00 -7.43 -16.86
CA TRP A 371 9.54 -7.62 -18.24
C TRP A 371 9.23 -9.08 -18.54
N LEU A 372 8.25 -9.33 -19.42
CA LEU A 372 7.82 -10.68 -19.83
C LEU A 372 7.47 -11.62 -18.66
N ASN A 373 6.81 -11.11 -17.61
CA ASN A 373 6.46 -11.84 -16.39
C ASN A 373 7.68 -12.40 -15.63
N GLY A 374 8.81 -11.70 -15.74
CA GLY A 374 10.03 -11.95 -14.98
C GLY A 374 10.84 -10.67 -14.91
N HIS A 375 12.15 -10.80 -14.83
CA HIS A 375 13.06 -9.66 -14.76
C HIS A 375 14.20 -9.81 -15.77
N VAL A 376 14.53 -8.71 -16.42
CA VAL A 376 15.72 -8.57 -17.26
C VAL A 376 16.84 -7.99 -16.42
N LEU A 377 17.98 -8.67 -16.40
CA LEU A 377 19.21 -8.20 -15.76
C LEU A 377 20.19 -7.72 -16.82
N THR A 378 20.52 -6.43 -16.83
CA THR A 378 21.58 -5.91 -17.72
C THR A 378 22.95 -6.36 -17.24
N ARG A 379 23.87 -6.54 -18.18
CA ARG A 379 25.19 -7.12 -17.90
C ARG A 379 26.14 -6.10 -17.28
N PRO A 380 27.10 -6.54 -16.45
CA PRO A 380 28.19 -5.68 -15.98
C PRO A 380 28.87 -4.95 -17.14
N GLY A 381 28.92 -3.62 -17.06
CA GLY A 381 29.47 -2.76 -18.11
C GLY A 381 28.70 -2.78 -19.45
N GLY A 382 27.53 -3.44 -19.51
CA GLY A 382 26.66 -3.50 -20.69
C GLY A 382 27.13 -4.47 -21.77
N VAL A 383 28.07 -5.36 -21.47
CA VAL A 383 28.74 -6.17 -22.50
C VAL A 383 27.94 -7.42 -22.86
N GLY A 384 27.24 -7.35 -23.98
CA GLY A 384 26.43 -8.44 -24.55
C GLY A 384 24.96 -8.39 -24.13
N LEU A 385 24.17 -9.37 -24.58
CA LEU A 385 22.73 -9.39 -24.33
C LEU A 385 22.39 -9.51 -22.83
N PRO A 386 21.39 -8.76 -22.33
CA PRO A 386 20.85 -8.96 -20.98
C PRO A 386 20.43 -10.41 -20.71
N TRP A 387 20.40 -10.79 -19.44
CA TRP A 387 19.76 -12.03 -19.00
C TRP A 387 18.28 -11.77 -18.71
N TRP A 388 17.48 -12.82 -18.75
CA TRP A 388 16.11 -12.85 -18.25
C TRP A 388 15.99 -13.94 -17.17
N THR A 389 15.17 -13.71 -16.15
CA THR A 389 14.89 -14.68 -15.09
C THR A 389 13.45 -14.58 -14.61
N ASP A 390 12.86 -15.74 -14.27
CA ASP A 390 11.62 -15.85 -13.48
C ASP A 390 11.89 -15.97 -11.97
N GLY A 391 13.15 -15.85 -11.55
CA GLY A 391 13.59 -16.07 -10.18
C GLY A 391 14.03 -17.50 -9.87
N THR A 392 14.05 -18.39 -10.86
CA THR A 392 14.58 -19.76 -10.72
C THR A 392 15.85 -19.97 -11.56
N VAL A 393 16.68 -20.95 -11.17
CA VAL A 393 17.89 -21.29 -11.93
C VAL A 393 17.55 -21.80 -13.33
N GLU A 394 16.50 -22.62 -13.47
CA GLU A 394 16.09 -23.18 -14.77
C GLU A 394 15.47 -22.13 -15.71
N GLY A 395 14.76 -21.15 -15.15
CA GLY A 395 14.20 -20.02 -15.91
C GLY A 395 15.18 -18.88 -16.16
N THR A 396 16.40 -18.94 -15.62
CA THR A 396 17.43 -17.92 -15.86
C THR A 396 18.20 -18.23 -17.14
N MET A 397 18.15 -17.32 -18.12
CA MET A 397 18.77 -17.51 -19.44
C MET A 397 19.18 -16.19 -20.10
N THR A 398 19.95 -16.24 -21.19
CA THR A 398 20.18 -15.04 -22.01
C THR A 398 18.91 -14.66 -22.76
N LEU A 399 18.66 -13.37 -22.95
CA LEU A 399 17.37 -12.88 -23.44
C LEU A 399 16.98 -13.48 -24.81
N ASP A 400 17.93 -13.74 -25.70
CA ASP A 400 17.71 -14.38 -27.00
C ASP A 400 17.15 -15.81 -26.92
N LEU A 401 17.27 -16.47 -25.78
CA LEU A 401 16.77 -17.82 -25.56
C LEU A 401 15.35 -17.82 -24.95
N HIS A 402 14.83 -16.66 -24.55
CA HIS A 402 13.52 -16.58 -23.90
C HIS A 402 12.40 -17.02 -24.85
N PRO A 403 11.41 -17.84 -24.41
CA PRO A 403 10.39 -18.42 -25.30
C PRO A 403 9.52 -17.43 -26.09
N ALA A 404 9.35 -16.20 -25.59
CA ALA A 404 8.62 -15.15 -26.30
C ALA A 404 9.41 -14.58 -27.51
N ILE A 405 10.73 -14.71 -27.50
CA ILE A 405 11.63 -14.21 -28.53
C ILE A 405 11.60 -15.16 -29.72
N VAL A 406 11.02 -14.70 -30.84
CA VAL A 406 10.76 -15.54 -32.01
C VAL A 406 12.03 -15.78 -32.83
N ASP A 407 12.90 -14.77 -32.93
CA ASP A 407 14.17 -14.82 -33.67
C ASP A 407 15.36 -14.43 -32.79
N GLY A 408 15.66 -15.30 -31.82
CA GLY A 408 16.83 -15.18 -30.95
C GLY A 408 18.16 -14.96 -31.70
N PRO A 409 18.45 -15.72 -32.79
CA PRO A 409 19.66 -15.51 -33.59
C PRO A 409 19.79 -14.09 -34.17
N ALA A 410 18.69 -13.47 -34.61
CA ALA A 410 18.73 -12.08 -35.09
C ALA A 410 19.04 -11.11 -33.95
N LEU A 411 18.41 -11.27 -32.78
CA LEU A 411 18.67 -10.45 -31.58
C LEU A 411 20.14 -10.58 -31.13
N GLN A 412 20.67 -11.80 -31.11
CA GLN A 412 22.08 -12.06 -30.81
C GLN A 412 23.02 -11.43 -31.85
N SER A 413 22.68 -11.51 -33.14
CA SER A 413 23.46 -10.86 -34.19
C SER A 413 23.49 -9.34 -34.05
N TRP A 414 22.36 -8.73 -33.65
CA TRP A 414 22.29 -7.30 -33.36
C TRP A 414 23.20 -6.93 -32.19
N ALA A 415 23.10 -7.65 -31.08
CA ALA A 415 23.88 -7.37 -29.88
C ALA A 415 25.39 -7.53 -30.10
N ASN A 416 25.82 -8.46 -30.96
CA ASN A 416 27.23 -8.59 -31.35
C ASN A 416 27.78 -7.37 -32.12
N GLY A 417 26.90 -6.53 -32.66
CA GLY A 417 27.26 -5.26 -33.28
C GLY A 417 27.39 -4.10 -32.31
N MET A 418 26.94 -4.26 -31.06
CA MET A 418 26.97 -3.24 -30.01
C MET A 418 28.21 -3.42 -29.12
N LEU A 419 28.75 -2.31 -28.61
CA LEU A 419 29.79 -2.29 -27.58
C LEU A 419 29.19 -2.43 -26.18
N ARG A 420 28.10 -1.72 -25.91
CA ARG A 420 27.41 -1.69 -24.61
C ARG A 420 25.89 -1.63 -24.82
N ILE A 421 25.13 -2.26 -23.94
CA ILE A 421 23.66 -2.31 -23.98
C ILE A 421 23.13 -2.16 -22.55
N GLY A 422 22.25 -1.18 -22.32
CA GLY A 422 21.51 -1.00 -21.07
C GLY A 422 22.38 -0.60 -19.89
N ILE A 423 22.95 0.61 -19.94
CA ILE A 423 23.83 1.18 -18.91
C ILE A 423 23.21 2.40 -18.23
N ASP A 424 22.65 3.31 -19.01
CA ASP A 424 22.13 4.59 -18.52
C ASP A 424 20.60 4.68 -18.68
N LEU A 425 20.02 3.89 -19.58
CA LEU A 425 18.59 3.77 -19.81
C LEU A 425 18.16 2.30 -19.72
N GLY A 426 17.19 2.02 -18.85
CA GLY A 426 16.60 0.70 -18.72
C GLY A 426 15.23 0.76 -18.08
N LEU A 427 14.19 0.49 -18.87
CA LEU A 427 12.81 0.38 -18.39
C LEU A 427 11.98 -0.46 -19.36
N SER A 428 10.82 -0.90 -18.93
CA SER A 428 9.86 -1.56 -19.79
C SER A 428 8.53 -0.81 -19.79
N ASP A 429 7.78 -0.99 -20.88
CA ASP A 429 6.40 -0.55 -20.99
C ASP A 429 5.59 -1.58 -21.77
N ARG A 430 4.38 -1.19 -22.19
CA ARG A 430 3.50 -2.04 -23.00
C ARG A 430 4.04 -2.38 -24.39
N TYR A 431 5.04 -1.66 -24.91
CA TYR A 431 5.62 -1.87 -26.23
C TYR A 431 6.83 -2.78 -26.19
N GLY A 432 7.59 -2.78 -25.09
CA GLY A 432 8.75 -3.65 -24.92
C GLY A 432 9.74 -3.16 -23.87
N LEU A 433 10.99 -3.60 -24.04
CA LEU A 433 12.12 -3.21 -23.21
C LEU A 433 12.90 -2.10 -23.89
N TRP A 434 13.02 -0.95 -23.22
CA TRP A 434 13.77 0.20 -23.67
C TRP A 434 15.14 0.23 -23.02
N LEU A 435 16.19 0.36 -23.83
CA LEU A 435 17.59 0.40 -23.39
C LEU A 435 18.34 1.49 -24.14
N ASP A 436 19.46 1.97 -23.60
CA ASP A 436 20.50 2.61 -24.41
C ASP A 436 21.39 1.54 -25.05
N ALA A 437 21.95 1.83 -26.23
CA ALA A 437 22.93 0.98 -26.87
C ALA A 437 24.05 1.80 -27.50
N GLU A 438 25.29 1.43 -27.19
CA GLU A 438 26.51 1.99 -27.80
C GLU A 438 26.95 1.14 -28.98
N ASP A 439 27.11 1.73 -30.16
CA ASP A 439 27.60 1.04 -31.34
C ASP A 439 29.14 1.10 -31.49
N GLY A 440 29.68 0.45 -32.53
CA GLY A 440 31.13 0.44 -32.79
C GLY A 440 31.77 1.81 -33.12
N SER A 441 30.96 2.85 -33.29
CA SER A 441 31.41 4.24 -33.49
C SER A 441 31.33 5.09 -32.21
N SER A 442 31.00 4.47 -31.08
CA SER A 442 30.69 5.13 -29.80
C SER A 442 29.49 6.07 -29.90
N ASP A 443 28.56 5.75 -30.79
CA ASP A 443 27.26 6.39 -30.84
C ASP A 443 26.31 5.68 -29.86
N VAL A 444 25.72 6.44 -28.94
CA VAL A 444 24.83 5.90 -27.89
C VAL A 444 23.45 6.47 -28.10
N GLU A 445 22.51 5.59 -28.43
CA GLU A 445 21.15 5.92 -28.80
C GLU A 445 20.14 4.96 -28.16
N PRO A 446 18.87 5.38 -27.94
CA PRO A 446 17.86 4.52 -27.39
C PRO A 446 17.40 3.46 -28.39
N VAL A 447 17.10 2.27 -27.87
CA VAL A 447 16.57 1.13 -28.59
C VAL A 447 15.36 0.55 -27.87
N LEU A 448 14.43 0.02 -28.63
CA LEU A 448 13.29 -0.76 -28.14
C LEU A 448 13.42 -2.20 -28.62
N ILE A 449 13.51 -3.12 -27.67
CA ILE A 449 13.40 -4.57 -27.92
C ILE A 449 11.95 -4.97 -27.66
N GLN A 450 11.24 -5.35 -28.72
CA GLN A 450 9.85 -5.76 -28.63
C GLN A 450 9.73 -7.20 -28.08
N PRO A 451 8.55 -7.61 -27.55
CA PRO A 451 8.35 -8.94 -26.97
C PRO A 451 8.66 -10.13 -27.89
N ASN A 452 8.63 -9.93 -29.20
CA ASN A 452 8.97 -10.94 -30.21
C ASN A 452 10.48 -10.98 -30.55
N GLY A 453 11.29 -10.09 -29.98
CA GLY A 453 12.72 -9.93 -30.23
C GLY A 453 13.12 -8.95 -31.33
N THR A 454 12.17 -8.27 -31.98
CA THR A 454 12.54 -7.25 -32.98
C THR A 454 13.08 -6.01 -32.30
N VAL A 455 14.18 -5.48 -32.83
CA VAL A 455 14.83 -4.28 -32.31
C VAL A 455 14.49 -3.08 -33.19
N GLN A 456 13.98 -2.02 -32.57
CA GLN A 456 13.77 -0.71 -33.18
C GLN A 456 14.79 0.28 -32.62
N HIS A 457 15.45 1.02 -33.50
CA HIS A 457 16.43 2.04 -33.16
C HIS A 457 15.81 3.43 -33.25
N PHE A 458 16.20 4.32 -32.34
CA PHE A 458 15.79 5.71 -32.34
C PHE A 458 17.04 6.59 -32.45
N ASP A 459 17.32 7.09 -33.65
CA ASP A 459 18.40 8.05 -33.88
C ASP A 459 17.92 9.45 -33.46
N VAL A 460 18.22 9.84 -32.21
CA VAL A 460 17.84 11.14 -31.65
C VAL A 460 18.76 12.23 -32.18
N TRP A 461 20.06 11.98 -32.29
CA TRP A 461 21.03 12.94 -32.79
C TRP A 461 21.85 12.37 -33.95
N ALA A 462 21.36 12.55 -35.18
CA ALA A 462 21.96 12.01 -36.41
C ALA A 462 23.46 12.26 -36.68
N THR A 463 24.16 13.10 -35.91
CA THR A 463 25.60 13.37 -36.07
C THR A 463 26.42 13.12 -34.80
N GLY A 464 25.84 12.60 -33.73
CA GLY A 464 26.54 12.36 -32.47
C GLY A 464 25.68 11.60 -31.46
N SER A 465 26.23 11.24 -30.31
CA SER A 465 25.51 10.44 -29.33
C SER A 465 24.48 11.24 -28.53
N SER A 466 23.25 10.75 -28.47
CA SER A 466 22.24 11.29 -27.56
C SER A 466 22.48 10.91 -26.09
N SER A 467 23.13 9.78 -25.80
CA SER A 467 23.42 9.33 -24.42
C SER A 467 22.17 9.44 -23.51
N PRO A 468 21.08 8.73 -23.87
CA PRO A 468 19.80 8.88 -23.18
C PRO A 468 19.91 8.32 -21.75
N ALA A 469 19.28 9.02 -20.81
CA ALA A 469 19.24 8.63 -19.40
C ALA A 469 17.91 9.08 -18.76
N SER A 470 17.63 8.64 -17.54
CA SER A 470 16.46 9.04 -16.75
C SER A 470 15.14 8.86 -17.52
N GLY A 471 14.83 7.61 -17.89
CA GLY A 471 13.63 7.30 -18.68
C GLY A 471 12.39 7.03 -17.82
N ILE A 472 11.22 7.46 -18.28
CA ILE A 472 9.93 7.09 -17.70
C ILE A 472 8.91 6.74 -18.77
N ALA A 473 8.04 5.77 -18.49
CA ALA A 473 6.94 5.41 -19.36
C ALA A 473 5.86 6.49 -19.35
N VAL A 474 5.31 6.78 -20.52
CA VAL A 474 4.14 7.65 -20.71
C VAL A 474 3.09 6.91 -21.53
N HIS A 475 1.90 7.49 -21.72
CA HIS A 475 0.81 6.80 -22.42
C HIS A 475 1.20 6.20 -23.79
N SER A 476 2.06 6.91 -24.54
CA SER A 476 2.58 6.47 -25.83
C SER A 476 4.11 6.42 -25.83
N GLY A 477 4.67 5.32 -25.35
CA GLY A 477 6.11 5.06 -25.34
C GLY A 477 6.77 5.62 -24.08
N ILE A 478 7.96 6.20 -24.23
CA ILE A 478 8.74 6.71 -23.10
C ILE A 478 9.22 8.13 -23.32
N VAL A 479 9.57 8.82 -22.24
CA VAL A 479 10.34 10.06 -22.29
C VAL A 479 11.66 9.87 -21.58
N VAL A 480 12.72 10.39 -22.19
CA VAL A 480 14.10 10.31 -21.70
C VAL A 480 14.72 11.69 -21.70
N VAL A 481 15.79 11.85 -20.93
CA VAL A 481 16.69 12.99 -21.08
C VAL A 481 17.85 12.58 -21.98
N GLY A 482 18.00 13.28 -23.10
CA GLY A 482 19.08 13.02 -24.06
C GLY A 482 19.73 14.30 -24.57
N THR A 483 20.92 14.13 -25.12
CA THR A 483 21.72 15.20 -25.72
C THR A 483 21.22 15.48 -27.12
N THR A 484 21.02 16.75 -27.39
CA THR A 484 20.64 17.31 -28.69
C THR A 484 21.64 18.42 -29.04
N PRO A 485 21.59 18.99 -30.26
CA PRO A 485 22.34 20.21 -30.58
C PRO A 485 22.08 21.39 -29.63
N GLU A 486 20.95 21.38 -28.92
CA GLU A 486 20.56 22.40 -27.93
C GLU A 486 20.96 22.03 -26.49
N GLY A 487 21.65 20.91 -26.27
CA GLY A 487 22.01 20.40 -24.94
C GLY A 487 21.14 19.24 -24.48
N ARG A 488 21.14 18.98 -23.17
CA ARG A 488 20.28 17.98 -22.54
C ARG A 488 18.84 18.47 -22.55
N GLN A 489 17.94 17.71 -23.15
CA GLN A 489 16.51 18.02 -23.30
C GLN A 489 15.67 16.77 -23.03
N LEU A 490 14.38 16.96 -22.76
CA LEU A 490 13.42 15.86 -22.77
C LEU A 490 13.11 15.46 -24.21
N ILE A 491 13.18 14.16 -24.50
CA ILE A 491 12.86 13.58 -25.79
C ILE A 491 11.79 12.52 -25.59
N HIS A 492 10.69 12.67 -26.31
CA HIS A 492 9.60 11.70 -26.37
C HIS A 492 9.87 10.69 -27.48
N LEU A 493 9.84 9.41 -27.12
CA LEU A 493 10.05 8.26 -27.98
C LEU A 493 8.76 7.45 -28.06
N ASP A 494 8.06 7.59 -29.19
CA ASP A 494 6.87 6.80 -29.53
C ASP A 494 7.26 5.81 -30.63
N PRO A 495 7.03 4.49 -30.45
CA PRO A 495 7.36 3.49 -31.48
C PRO A 495 6.73 3.74 -32.85
N ALA A 496 5.61 4.46 -32.91
CA ALA A 496 4.90 4.79 -34.14
C ALA A 496 5.34 6.13 -34.77
N GLN A 497 6.20 6.91 -34.13
CA GLN A 497 6.61 8.25 -34.57
C GLN A 497 8.14 8.42 -34.52
N PRO A 498 8.71 9.37 -35.27
CA PRO A 498 10.11 9.74 -35.06
C PRO A 498 10.33 10.35 -33.65
N PRO A 499 11.56 10.28 -33.10
CA PRO A 499 11.90 10.97 -31.86
C PRO A 499 11.51 12.45 -31.90
N ARG A 500 10.92 12.94 -30.81
CA ARG A 500 10.47 14.33 -30.69
C ARG A 500 11.10 15.00 -29.48
N GLN A 501 11.86 16.06 -29.70
CA GLN A 501 12.30 16.93 -28.62
C GLN A 501 11.10 17.68 -28.03
N VAL A 502 10.85 17.49 -26.74
CA VAL A 502 9.72 18.09 -26.01
C VAL A 502 10.08 19.48 -25.53
N THR A 503 11.28 19.63 -24.97
CA THR A 503 11.71 20.87 -24.34
C THR A 503 12.73 21.61 -25.18
N HIS A 504 12.73 22.94 -25.10
CA HIS A 504 13.75 23.82 -25.70
C HIS A 504 14.38 24.69 -24.60
N LEU A 505 14.89 24.04 -23.55
CA LEU A 505 15.44 24.73 -22.39
C LEU A 505 16.78 25.38 -22.74
N VAL A 506 17.02 26.58 -22.20
CA VAL A 506 18.25 27.35 -22.41
C VAL A 506 18.68 27.96 -21.09
N ARG A 507 19.99 27.97 -20.80
CA ARG A 507 20.50 28.63 -19.59
C ARG A 507 20.29 30.14 -19.65
N SER A 508 19.65 30.70 -18.64
CA SER A 508 19.38 32.13 -18.55
C SER A 508 20.66 32.95 -18.50
N GLY A 509 20.65 34.11 -19.14
CA GLY A 509 21.77 35.06 -19.15
C GLY A 509 22.97 34.67 -20.04
N SER A 510 23.22 33.37 -20.26
CA SER A 510 24.32 32.88 -21.11
C SER A 510 23.88 32.39 -22.49
N GLY A 511 22.62 31.95 -22.64
CA GLY A 511 22.13 31.33 -23.87
C GLY A 511 22.77 29.97 -24.18
N GLN A 512 23.53 29.40 -23.25
CA GLN A 512 24.21 28.11 -23.43
C GLN A 512 23.23 26.95 -23.26
N ALA A 513 23.56 25.84 -23.90
CA ALA A 513 22.89 24.55 -23.75
C ALA A 513 22.89 24.10 -22.27
N PRO A 514 21.74 23.66 -21.72
CA PRO A 514 21.69 23.05 -20.40
C PRO A 514 22.40 21.69 -20.41
N ALA A 515 23.06 21.38 -19.29
CA ALA A 515 23.78 20.12 -19.08
C ALA A 515 23.12 19.23 -18.01
N PHE A 516 22.23 19.80 -17.19
CA PHE A 516 21.58 19.12 -16.07
C PHE A 516 20.07 19.31 -16.19
N VAL A 517 19.40 18.24 -16.62
CA VAL A 517 17.95 18.12 -16.77
C VAL A 517 17.59 16.71 -16.30
N GLY A 518 16.62 16.57 -15.41
CA GLY A 518 16.19 15.29 -14.85
C GLY A 518 17.29 14.55 -14.11
N THR A 519 18.06 15.25 -13.28
CA THR A 519 19.28 14.72 -12.64
C THR A 519 19.12 14.45 -11.14
N ALA A 520 18.58 15.39 -10.38
CA ALA A 520 18.41 15.23 -8.93
C ALA A 520 17.00 14.73 -8.60
N PHE A 521 15.98 15.47 -9.05
CA PHE A 521 14.59 15.05 -8.96
C PHE A 521 14.29 13.88 -9.91
N GLY A 522 15.02 13.80 -11.02
CA GLY A 522 14.76 12.80 -12.05
C GLY A 522 13.51 13.14 -12.87
N LEU A 523 12.90 12.14 -13.49
CA LEU A 523 11.63 12.26 -14.20
C LEU A 523 10.59 11.44 -13.45
N VAL A 524 9.48 12.08 -13.07
CA VAL A 524 8.39 11.42 -12.36
C VAL A 524 7.07 11.75 -13.02
N THR A 525 6.24 10.74 -13.26
CA THR A 525 4.89 10.92 -13.81
C THR A 525 3.88 11.15 -12.69
N LEU A 526 3.04 12.17 -12.85
CA LEU A 526 1.88 12.44 -12.01
C LEU A 526 0.66 12.63 -12.92
N GLY A 527 -0.13 11.57 -13.07
CA GLY A 527 -1.21 11.52 -14.06
C GLY A 527 -0.68 11.72 -15.49
N GLU A 528 -1.17 12.76 -16.18
CA GLU A 528 -0.75 13.11 -17.54
C GLU A 528 0.44 14.09 -17.58
N THR A 529 1.08 14.37 -16.44
CA THR A 529 2.17 15.33 -16.32
C THR A 529 3.48 14.64 -15.96
N VAL A 530 4.56 14.98 -16.65
CA VAL A 530 5.93 14.59 -16.28
C VAL A 530 6.57 15.76 -15.54
N ILE A 531 7.03 15.52 -14.32
CA ILE A 531 7.68 16.51 -13.45
C ILE A 531 9.18 16.20 -13.40
N PHE A 532 10.01 17.24 -13.53
CA PHE A 532 11.46 17.09 -13.63
C PHE A 532 12.22 18.32 -13.13
N ASP A 533 13.50 18.15 -12.78
CA ASP A 533 14.40 19.24 -12.43
C ASP A 533 15.24 19.74 -13.63
N ALA A 534 15.61 21.01 -13.64
CA ALA A 534 16.58 21.55 -14.59
C ALA A 534 17.40 22.73 -14.02
N VAL A 535 18.70 22.74 -14.30
CA VAL A 535 19.63 23.83 -13.90
C VAL A 535 19.76 24.84 -15.04
N LEU A 536 18.94 25.90 -14.99
CA LEU A 536 18.93 26.97 -16.02
C LEU A 536 19.48 28.31 -15.50
N ASP A 537 19.31 28.58 -14.20
CA ASP A 537 19.68 29.83 -13.54
C ASP A 537 20.79 29.57 -12.51
N GLY A 538 22.02 30.00 -12.77
CA GLY A 538 23.11 29.78 -11.81
C GLY A 538 23.50 28.30 -11.68
N ALA A 539 23.57 27.80 -10.45
CA ALA A 539 23.99 26.44 -10.12
C ALA A 539 22.85 25.57 -9.58
N ASP A 540 21.74 26.16 -9.18
CA ASP A 540 20.66 25.44 -8.51
C ASP A 540 19.59 24.97 -9.49
N ALA A 541 19.04 23.80 -9.24
CA ALA A 541 18.00 23.22 -10.07
C ALA A 541 16.63 23.85 -9.75
N SER A 542 15.78 23.97 -10.77
CA SER A 542 14.40 24.45 -10.67
C SER A 542 13.43 23.34 -11.08
N LEU A 543 12.19 23.38 -10.59
CA LEU A 543 11.17 22.36 -10.85
C LEU A 543 10.29 22.73 -12.05
N TRP A 544 10.07 21.78 -12.95
CA TRP A 544 9.32 21.93 -14.20
C TRP A 544 8.29 20.81 -14.36
N ALA A 545 7.27 21.09 -15.15
CA ALA A 545 6.25 20.14 -15.57
C ALA A 545 6.09 20.19 -17.10
N TRP A 546 5.87 19.02 -17.69
CA TRP A 546 5.38 18.87 -19.05
C TRP A 546 4.09 18.06 -19.03
N ASN A 547 2.99 18.66 -19.51
CA ASN A 547 1.72 17.97 -19.63
C ASN A 547 1.63 17.26 -20.99
N THR A 548 1.55 15.94 -20.97
CA THR A 548 1.60 15.08 -22.16
C THR A 548 0.40 15.24 -23.10
N SER A 549 -0.74 15.73 -22.59
CA SER A 549 -1.98 15.92 -23.37
C SER A 549 -2.05 17.28 -24.06
N SER A 550 -1.66 18.35 -23.34
CA SER A 550 -1.67 19.72 -23.87
C SER A 550 -0.36 20.12 -24.54
N ASP A 551 0.70 19.34 -24.33
CA ASP A 551 2.09 19.60 -24.74
C ASP A 551 2.67 20.90 -24.14
N GLU A 552 2.10 21.37 -23.03
CA GLU A 552 2.57 22.55 -22.31
C GLU A 552 3.76 22.21 -21.39
N VAL A 553 4.79 23.06 -21.41
CA VAL A 553 5.95 22.99 -20.50
C VAL A 553 5.97 24.24 -19.63
N LEU A 554 5.96 24.06 -18.31
CA LEU A 554 5.84 25.13 -17.32
C LEU A 554 6.87 24.97 -16.20
N ARG A 555 7.38 26.09 -15.67
CA ARG A 555 8.17 26.11 -14.43
C ARG A 555 7.21 26.17 -13.25
N LEU A 556 7.28 25.21 -12.33
CA LEU A 556 6.32 25.11 -11.21
C LEU A 556 6.59 26.06 -10.06
N SER A 557 7.84 26.52 -9.90
CA SER A 557 8.19 27.47 -8.84
C SER A 557 9.42 28.31 -9.20
N THR A 558 9.38 29.58 -8.81
CA THR A 558 10.50 30.53 -8.97
C THR A 558 11.34 30.71 -7.72
N THR A 559 10.87 30.23 -6.58
CA THR A 559 11.52 30.39 -5.27
C THR A 559 12.13 29.10 -4.75
N MET A 560 11.57 27.96 -5.15
CA MET A 560 12.04 26.63 -4.83
C MET A 560 13.26 26.27 -5.68
N VAL A 561 14.31 25.78 -5.01
CA VAL A 561 15.53 25.31 -5.65
C VAL A 561 15.95 23.95 -5.13
N ASN A 562 16.74 23.23 -5.92
CA ASN A 562 17.25 21.88 -5.61
C ASN A 562 16.15 20.89 -5.16
N PRO A 563 15.05 20.75 -5.93
CA PRO A 563 14.00 19.78 -5.60
C PRO A 563 14.57 18.35 -5.68
N GLY A 564 14.21 17.51 -4.72
CA GLY A 564 14.65 16.12 -4.65
C GLY A 564 16.10 15.91 -4.20
N GLY A 565 16.80 16.94 -3.73
CA GLY A 565 18.23 16.88 -3.42
C GLY A 565 18.61 16.01 -2.22
N ASP A 566 17.90 16.16 -1.09
CA ASP A 566 18.16 15.42 0.16
C ASP A 566 17.22 14.21 0.31
N MET A 567 15.98 14.34 -0.18
CA MET A 567 14.94 13.33 -0.18
C MET A 567 14.30 13.26 -1.59
N PRO A 568 14.37 12.10 -2.28
CA PRO A 568 13.82 11.95 -3.61
C PRO A 568 12.28 12.06 -3.61
N PRO A 569 11.67 12.30 -4.78
CA PRO A 569 10.22 12.38 -4.89
C PRO A 569 9.53 11.04 -4.64
N ILE A 570 8.47 11.08 -3.82
CA ILE A 570 7.52 9.99 -3.62
C ILE A 570 6.11 10.46 -4.00
N GLU A 571 5.33 9.59 -4.64
CA GLU A 571 3.94 9.86 -4.96
C GLU A 571 3.04 9.34 -3.83
N HIS A 572 2.10 10.18 -3.41
CA HIS A 572 1.03 9.80 -2.51
C HIS A 572 -0.21 10.66 -2.77
N GLN A 573 -1.36 10.00 -2.96
CA GLN A 573 -2.67 10.63 -3.14
C GLN A 573 -2.71 11.72 -4.23
N GLY A 574 -2.04 11.48 -5.37
CA GLY A 574 -2.04 12.40 -6.50
C GLY A 574 -1.13 13.62 -6.30
N ARG A 575 -0.14 13.52 -5.41
CA ARG A 575 0.84 14.56 -5.14
C ARG A 575 2.23 13.96 -4.99
N LEU A 576 3.24 14.66 -5.51
CA LEU A 576 4.63 14.33 -5.24
C LEU A 576 5.12 15.06 -4.00
N TRP A 577 5.83 14.36 -3.13
CA TRP A 577 6.50 14.87 -1.93
C TRP A 577 8.00 14.65 -2.02
N PHE A 578 8.80 15.66 -1.70
CA PHE A 578 10.25 15.68 -1.92
C PHE A 578 10.92 16.74 -1.06
N SER A 579 12.24 16.69 -0.86
CA SER A 579 12.96 17.80 -0.21
C SER A 579 13.13 18.97 -1.19
N CYS A 580 13.06 20.20 -0.73
CA CYS A 580 13.48 21.36 -1.52
C CYS A 580 14.13 22.43 -0.66
N VAL A 581 14.90 23.31 -1.28
CA VAL A 581 15.52 24.45 -0.60
C VAL A 581 14.77 25.74 -0.93
N ILE A 582 14.44 26.51 0.11
CA ILE A 582 13.95 27.88 0.01
C ILE A 582 14.94 28.80 0.73
N VAL A 583 15.33 29.92 0.10
CA VAL A 583 16.36 30.83 0.64
C VAL A 583 16.10 31.22 2.10
N ALA A 584 14.84 31.45 2.49
CA ALA A 584 14.50 31.89 3.83
C ALA A 584 14.40 30.75 4.88
N ASN A 585 14.28 29.50 4.43
CA ASN A 585 13.93 28.35 5.29
C ASN A 585 14.99 27.22 5.26
N GLY A 586 15.91 27.21 4.30
CA GLY A 586 16.81 26.06 4.13
C GLY A 586 16.10 24.89 3.44
N SER A 587 16.58 23.67 3.69
CA SER A 587 16.01 22.43 3.13
C SER A 587 14.80 21.97 3.94
N GLU A 588 13.66 21.79 3.29
CA GLU A 588 12.37 21.44 3.91
C GLU A 588 11.59 20.43 3.06
N PRO A 589 10.59 19.73 3.62
CA PRO A 589 9.64 18.96 2.83
C PRO A 589 8.81 19.88 1.93
N CYS A 590 8.63 19.48 0.69
CA CYS A 590 7.93 20.22 -0.34
C CYS A 590 7.05 19.27 -1.12
N SER A 591 6.03 19.81 -1.78
CA SER A 591 5.11 18.99 -2.55
C SER A 591 4.49 19.72 -3.74
N THR A 592 4.03 18.95 -4.73
CA THR A 592 3.38 19.47 -5.93
C THR A 592 2.31 18.51 -6.47
N ASP A 593 1.20 19.08 -6.96
CA ASP A 593 0.20 18.37 -7.76
C ASP A 593 0.46 18.50 -9.29
N GLY A 594 1.64 19.01 -9.67
CA GLY A 594 2.00 19.28 -11.06
C GLY A 594 1.57 20.65 -11.58
N THR A 595 1.02 21.53 -10.74
CA THR A 595 0.66 22.91 -11.08
C THR A 595 1.46 23.94 -10.28
N GLU A 596 1.59 25.17 -10.79
CA GLU A 596 2.22 26.27 -10.04
C GLU A 596 1.50 26.54 -8.71
N GLY A 597 0.15 26.52 -8.72
CA GLY A 597 -0.67 26.83 -7.54
C GLY A 597 -0.64 25.74 -6.47
N GLY A 598 -0.43 24.48 -6.85
CA GLY A 598 -0.32 23.36 -5.93
C GLY A 598 1.12 23.06 -5.48
N THR A 599 2.11 23.81 -5.96
CA THR A 599 3.53 23.61 -5.56
C THR A 599 3.85 24.43 -4.32
N GLN A 600 4.15 23.79 -3.20
CA GLN A 600 4.38 24.46 -1.92
C GLN A 600 5.44 23.78 -1.05
N MET A 601 6.00 24.55 -0.11
CA MET A 601 6.92 24.10 0.93
C MET A 601 6.17 23.96 2.25
N HIS A 602 6.55 22.97 3.05
CA HIS A 602 6.01 22.67 4.37
C HIS A 602 7.09 22.90 5.43
N GLU A 603 6.95 23.96 6.22
CA GLU A 603 7.98 24.35 7.19
C GLU A 603 7.94 23.40 8.39
N LEU A 604 8.95 22.53 8.49
CA LEU A 604 9.10 21.59 9.59
C LEU A 604 10.05 22.13 10.67
N ALA A 605 11.12 22.84 10.27
CA ALA A 605 12.04 23.53 11.18
C ALA A 605 12.00 25.05 10.96
N SER A 606 11.94 25.81 12.04
CA SER A 606 11.94 27.27 11.92
C SER A 606 13.34 27.81 11.65
N GLY A 607 13.45 28.72 10.67
CA GLY A 607 14.68 29.46 10.40
C GLY A 607 15.47 28.94 9.19
N TRP A 608 16.73 29.34 9.06
CA TRP A 608 17.49 29.18 7.80
C TRP A 608 18.21 27.83 7.68
N THR A 609 18.25 27.05 8.76
CA THR A 609 18.96 25.76 8.78
C THR A 609 18.17 24.67 8.05
N GLY A 610 16.85 24.83 7.93
CA GLY A 610 15.96 23.80 7.41
C GLY A 610 15.84 22.60 8.35
N SER A 611 15.09 21.60 7.87
CA SER A 611 14.87 20.32 8.54
C SER A 611 15.63 19.14 7.92
N LEU A 612 16.35 19.35 6.81
CA LEU A 612 17.18 18.35 6.12
C LEU A 612 16.46 16.98 5.95
N PRO A 613 15.29 16.90 5.28
CA PRO A 613 14.57 15.63 5.12
C PRO A 613 15.44 14.57 4.45
N ARG A 614 15.55 13.38 5.04
CA ARG A 614 16.42 12.30 4.52
C ARG A 614 15.68 11.17 3.85
N ALA A 615 14.53 10.79 4.42
CA ALA A 615 13.73 9.69 3.93
C ALA A 615 12.26 9.99 4.23
N ALA A 616 11.39 9.59 3.32
CA ALA A 616 9.96 9.62 3.52
C ALA A 616 9.29 8.39 2.93
N ALA A 617 8.09 8.13 3.42
CA ALA A 617 7.20 7.09 2.92
C ALA A 617 5.75 7.60 2.94
N PRO A 618 4.91 7.16 1.99
CA PRO A 618 3.46 7.38 2.04
C PRO A 618 2.88 6.99 3.39
N PHE A 619 2.09 7.86 4.01
CA PHE A 619 1.50 7.59 5.33
C PHE A 619 0.25 8.44 5.56
N LEU A 620 -0.87 7.81 5.90
CA LEU A 620 -2.17 8.49 6.13
C LEU A 620 -2.57 9.42 4.96
N ASP A 621 -2.86 10.69 5.24
CA ASP A 621 -3.20 11.75 4.28
C ASP A 621 -1.98 12.57 3.82
N GLY A 622 -0.77 12.14 4.17
CA GLY A 622 0.48 12.81 3.84
C GLY A 622 1.65 11.84 3.78
N ILE A 623 2.74 12.19 4.44
CA ILE A 623 3.96 11.39 4.47
C ILE A 623 4.52 11.28 5.88
N ALA A 624 5.12 10.13 6.18
CA ALA A 624 6.05 10.01 7.28
C ALA A 624 7.43 10.45 6.78
N VAL A 625 8.16 11.25 7.56
CA VAL A 625 9.47 11.80 7.15
C VAL A 625 10.46 11.78 8.32
N LEU A 626 11.71 11.44 8.02
CA LEU A 626 12.85 11.57 8.93
C LEU A 626 13.57 12.89 8.67
N ALA A 627 13.59 13.76 9.68
CA ALA A 627 14.11 15.12 9.55
C ALA A 627 14.59 15.66 10.92
N ASP A 628 15.46 16.67 10.89
CA ASP A 628 16.01 17.33 12.08
C ASP A 628 15.32 18.67 12.33
N VAL A 629 14.55 18.76 13.41
CA VAL A 629 13.85 20.00 13.81
C VAL A 629 14.66 20.89 14.78
N GLY A 630 15.98 20.68 14.84
CA GLY A 630 16.91 21.38 15.72
C GLY A 630 17.20 20.64 17.03
N THR A 631 16.63 19.45 17.22
CA THR A 631 16.89 18.56 18.36
C THR A 631 17.50 17.23 17.94
N GLY A 632 17.84 17.05 16.66
CA GLY A 632 18.26 15.77 16.10
C GLY A 632 17.21 15.16 15.17
N PHE A 633 17.61 14.14 14.43
CA PHE A 633 16.76 13.48 13.44
C PHE A 633 15.70 12.62 14.11
N ALA A 634 14.43 12.93 13.84
CA ALA A 634 13.26 12.24 14.38
C ALA A 634 12.23 11.97 13.28
N LEU A 635 11.22 11.15 13.62
CA LEU A 635 10.11 10.82 12.74
C LEU A 635 8.96 11.83 12.91
N HIS A 636 8.48 12.36 11.79
CA HIS A 636 7.39 13.34 11.71
C HIS A 636 6.35 12.91 10.67
N HIS A 637 5.10 13.34 10.87
CA HIS A 637 4.06 13.34 9.85
C HIS A 637 3.98 14.73 9.21
N VAL A 638 3.86 14.78 7.89
CA VAL A 638 3.68 16.01 7.12
C VAL A 638 2.54 15.81 6.14
N ASP A 639 1.52 16.67 6.22
CA ASP A 639 0.38 16.71 5.31
C ASP A 639 0.15 18.13 4.78
N LEU A 640 -1.00 18.39 4.14
CA LEU A 640 -1.32 19.73 3.61
C LEU A 640 -1.78 20.73 4.68
N ASN A 641 -2.15 20.25 5.86
CA ASN A 641 -2.65 21.01 7.00
C ASN A 641 -1.53 21.39 7.99
N GLY A 642 -0.42 20.66 8.00
CA GLY A 642 0.75 21.00 8.79
C GLY A 642 1.68 19.81 9.06
N THR A 643 2.39 19.90 10.18
CA THR A 643 3.40 18.94 10.60
C THR A 643 3.17 18.49 12.04
N GLN A 644 3.44 17.21 12.33
CA GLN A 644 3.27 16.61 13.64
C GLN A 644 4.46 15.70 13.99
N PRO A 645 5.12 15.85 15.17
CA PRO A 645 6.13 14.91 15.61
C PRO A 645 5.50 13.56 15.99
N LEU A 646 6.14 12.47 15.57
CA LEU A 646 5.68 11.09 15.82
C LEU A 646 6.56 10.38 16.85
N HIS A 647 7.87 10.27 16.57
CA HIS A 647 8.78 9.52 17.44
C HIS A 647 10.22 10.03 17.34
N ASP A 648 10.85 10.22 18.50
CA ASP A 648 12.27 10.54 18.63
C ASP A 648 12.99 9.37 19.33
N PRO A 649 13.85 8.62 18.61
CA PRO A 649 14.58 7.49 19.18
C PRO A 649 15.59 7.91 20.26
N HIS A 650 16.09 9.15 20.25
CA HIS A 650 17.09 9.62 21.20
C HIS A 650 16.78 11.04 21.73
N PRO A 651 15.76 11.23 22.58
CA PRO A 651 15.32 12.57 23.03
C PRO A 651 16.34 13.40 23.81
N SER A 652 17.44 12.78 24.26
CA SER A 652 18.53 13.46 24.97
C SER A 652 19.71 13.86 24.06
N GLY A 653 19.66 13.52 22.78
CA GLY A 653 20.73 13.74 21.81
C GLY A 653 20.18 13.72 20.38
N ASP A 654 21.05 13.44 19.41
CA ASP A 654 20.66 13.25 18.02
C ASP A 654 20.65 11.75 17.73
N ALA A 655 19.57 11.21 17.19
CA ALA A 655 19.46 9.78 16.83
C ALA A 655 20.11 9.46 15.47
N ASP A 656 20.51 10.48 14.71
CA ASP A 656 21.02 10.41 13.33
C ASP A 656 20.13 9.52 12.43
N ALA A 657 18.81 9.52 12.69
CA ALA A 657 17.84 8.66 12.04
C ALA A 657 17.83 8.86 10.51
N GLY A 658 17.64 7.78 9.77
CA GLY A 658 17.63 7.78 8.30
C GLY A 658 19.00 8.03 7.67
N ARG A 659 20.10 7.90 8.44
CA ARG A 659 21.47 7.91 7.90
C ARG A 659 21.74 6.72 6.97
N TYR A 660 21.17 5.57 7.32
CA TYR A 660 21.29 4.31 6.59
C TYR A 660 19.89 3.79 6.28
N GLY A 661 19.78 3.03 5.20
CA GLY A 661 18.52 2.40 4.80
C GLY A 661 17.43 3.38 4.40
N GLY A 662 16.21 2.86 4.26
CA GLY A 662 15.03 3.63 3.91
C GLY A 662 14.07 3.84 5.09
N LEU A 663 12.96 4.52 4.80
CA LEU A 663 11.78 4.57 5.66
C LEU A 663 10.71 3.67 5.03
N LEU A 664 10.23 2.68 5.78
CA LEU A 664 9.19 1.75 5.33
C LEU A 664 7.98 1.86 6.25
N VAL A 665 6.80 1.63 5.70
CA VAL A 665 5.54 1.55 6.47
C VAL A 665 4.93 0.20 6.19
N ASP A 666 4.68 -0.57 7.26
CA ASP A 666 3.91 -1.80 7.23
C ASP A 666 2.57 -1.61 7.94
N ASP A 667 1.78 -2.67 8.06
CA ASP A 667 0.43 -2.62 8.64
C ASP A 667 0.39 -2.19 10.12
N ASP A 668 1.49 -2.36 10.86
CA ASP A 668 1.53 -2.13 12.30
C ASP A 668 2.45 -0.98 12.71
N ARG A 669 3.45 -0.64 11.87
CA ARG A 669 4.53 0.28 12.23
C ARG A 669 5.20 0.96 11.05
N VAL A 670 5.89 2.05 11.38
CA VAL A 670 6.91 2.67 10.54
C VAL A 670 8.28 2.14 10.96
N VAL A 671 9.08 1.69 10.00
CA VAL A 671 10.39 1.08 10.21
C VAL A 671 11.49 1.92 9.58
N PHE A 672 12.57 2.15 10.33
CA PHE A 672 13.72 2.94 9.89
C PHE A 672 14.98 2.60 10.69
N VAL A 673 16.12 3.15 10.28
CA VAL A 673 17.39 3.00 11.00
C VAL A 673 17.69 4.22 11.84
N ALA A 674 18.07 4.01 13.10
CA ALA A 674 18.48 5.07 14.03
C ALA A 674 19.36 4.49 15.14
N HIS A 675 19.90 5.36 15.99
CA HIS A 675 20.50 4.96 17.27
C HIS A 675 19.77 5.62 18.44
N ASP A 676 19.72 4.97 19.61
CA ASP A 676 19.03 5.48 20.81
C ASP A 676 19.98 6.02 21.90
N GLY A 677 21.30 6.00 21.62
CA GLY A 677 22.35 6.39 22.55
C GLY A 677 22.84 5.26 23.47
N SER A 678 22.17 4.11 23.45
CA SER A 678 22.60 2.87 24.10
C SER A 678 23.01 1.79 23.10
N SER A 679 22.27 1.67 21.98
CA SER A 679 22.65 0.92 20.79
C SER A 679 23.26 1.84 19.72
N GLY A 680 23.99 1.26 18.76
CA GLY A 680 24.42 1.95 17.54
C GLY A 680 23.27 2.05 16.54
N HIS A 681 23.60 2.17 15.25
CA HIS A 681 22.58 2.23 14.19
C HIS A 681 21.95 0.85 13.99
N GLU A 682 20.74 0.72 14.50
CA GLU A 682 19.94 -0.48 14.52
C GLU A 682 18.62 -0.24 13.77
N LEU A 683 17.90 -1.32 13.52
CA LEU A 683 16.55 -1.21 13.00
C LEU A 683 15.61 -0.76 14.14
N HIS A 684 14.83 0.28 13.91
CA HIS A 684 13.84 0.84 14.82
C HIS A 684 12.44 0.72 14.21
N GLY A 685 11.45 0.58 15.09
CA GLY A 685 10.03 0.59 14.74
C GLY A 685 9.28 1.63 15.56
N TRP A 686 8.23 2.19 14.99
CA TRP A 686 7.24 2.98 15.70
C TRP A 686 5.84 2.51 15.30
N SER A 687 5.08 1.94 16.24
CA SER A 687 3.73 1.46 15.94
C SER A 687 2.75 2.62 15.75
N HIS A 688 2.09 2.63 14.59
CA HIS A 688 1.22 3.74 14.18
C HIS A 688 -0.27 3.51 14.48
N GLY A 689 -0.60 2.38 15.10
CA GLY A 689 -1.98 1.93 15.34
C GLY A 689 -2.88 2.91 16.11
N ALA A 690 -2.29 3.72 17.01
CA ALA A 690 -3.02 4.76 17.72
C ALA A 690 -3.43 5.92 16.79
N MET A 691 -2.62 6.20 15.78
CA MET A 691 -2.83 7.29 14.82
C MET A 691 -3.78 6.90 13.70
N THR A 692 -3.71 5.65 13.24
CA THR A 692 -4.64 5.06 12.27
C THR A 692 -5.99 4.68 12.89
N GLN A 693 -6.15 4.83 14.21
CA GLN A 693 -7.31 4.37 14.98
C GLN A 693 -7.59 2.86 14.84
N SER A 694 -6.61 2.08 14.39
CA SER A 694 -6.71 0.62 14.34
C SER A 694 -6.56 -0.03 15.71
N TRP A 695 -6.06 0.73 16.69
CA TRP A 695 -5.98 0.36 18.10
C TRP A 695 -6.67 1.37 19.00
N LEU A 696 -7.56 0.86 19.87
CA LEU A 696 -8.08 1.59 21.01
C LEU A 696 -7.02 1.55 22.12
N ILE A 697 -6.44 2.70 22.42
CA ILE A 697 -5.48 2.83 23.52
C ILE A 697 -6.25 3.14 24.80
N TRP A 698 -6.29 2.15 25.69
CA TRP A 698 -6.91 2.22 26.99
C TRP A 698 -5.81 2.34 28.06
N PRO A 699 -5.61 3.50 28.70
CA PRO A 699 -4.56 3.65 29.70
C PRO A 699 -4.82 2.94 31.04
#